data_AF-A0A7T5EW75-F1
#
_entry.id   AF-A0A7T5EW75-F1
#
_cell.length_a   1.000
_cell.length_b   1.000
_cell.length_c   1.000
_cell.angle_alpha   90.00
_cell.angle_beta   90.00
_cell.angle_gamma   90.00
#
_symmetry.space_group_name_H-M   'P 1'
#
loop_
_entity.id
_entity.type
_entity.pdbx_description
1 polymer ?
#
loop_
_entity_poly.entity_id
_entity_poly.type
_entity_poly.pdbx_seq_one_letter_code
_entity_poly.pdbx_strand_id
1 'polypeptide(L)'
;MEQRDKRTRIQDVAKEAGVSVATVSYVLNEKGNIREDTRQRVLKAAEKLNYRRNAAGRALVTKQAQAIGLIAPKGRGVTDPFFSLVAAGITEEARRMDYPTILMPGEVTGEEVVNEIQNHLIDGVFLMEIEEDDRRIHELKSEEVPVVLFGQTRLPVGWVDIDNYRGAWMATSHLLELGHRKIVHVSGPKNDRVSRLRRQGYVDCLLSWDSSLVPVVEEGAMTRESGYQLGKRILQLDSRPSAVFVASDVMAIGLMQAVLEQGLKIPRDLSVIGFDDIPLASEQVVPLTTISQNATDVGRQMARQMVAQLEGKVPEQHILMPELVVRQSTGAAPESKPAAYAAERITLKQGPAFCLWSEKGTIDLERGNQGVFYADTHWLNTYQIKIDGVVHQPVWTDVQQNGFSMRYVLELGDGTLDVRRKLVLYHRSLVDEWSWTRWGGNRDCDFELHVSPDFRDVFELRGFQSPSKGTRRSELGESGGESHLYIGKDGVTRELNIVVTPSPVDNELGFKRWKMDGTAPSGTFRFEISWMVPGGLVMHDEHRMDDVPVFDIENAIWQRVLKRSSEDIEMLRQDFGFGALPVAGLPWFGTLFGRDAIITAFQFLVTQPLYAERTLATLAHMQGRVRSAATGEAPGKILHETRVGELSNTGVVPFRKYYGSVDVTPLYITLLEATWRRTGKDDLLHQYLENAEAALAWIQNELGRSSLGFLTFEASESEGLVVQSWKDSSTSMVHSDGTTARPPLAVAEVQGYVYQAFKAMSRIYHALNRCDDAAVLDEQAVQLQDRFQKSFWMESIHYYAMAVDRDGTPLQVLSSDVGQCLWTDIIPQSHRKAVVHRLMGEELFSGWGIRTLGSSENAYNPYSYHCGSVWPHDTSLVVAGMSGTHFLDEALVLSESMIEAANLFPDARLPELFAGHPRTDEQPFPLPYPLACAPQAWAAGTPWLLLVSVLGLSIDAVNKTITARPSPMKIGSVTIEDVPLDSQTVKFVFTPEKVQIPSLPKEWIVKVASKETCE
;
A
#
# COMPACT_ATOMS: atom_id res chain seq x y z
N MET A 1 -15.46 77.74 -30.61
CA MET A 1 -15.25 77.23 -31.97
C MET A 1 -13.80 76.83 -32.08
N GLU A 2 -13.52 75.65 -32.65
CA GLU A 2 -12.22 75.15 -33.13
C GLU A 2 -11.16 74.81 -32.04
N GLN A 3 -10.46 73.68 -32.04
CA GLN A 3 -10.20 72.66 -33.06
C GLN A 3 -10.44 71.26 -32.48
N ARG A 4 -11.31 70.46 -33.12
CA ARG A 4 -11.32 69.00 -32.95
C ARG A 4 -10.01 68.48 -33.52
N ASP A 5 -9.19 67.87 -32.68
CA ASP A 5 -7.95 67.21 -33.07
C ASP A 5 -8.26 66.21 -34.20
N LYS A 6 -7.84 66.56 -35.42
CA LYS A 6 -8.30 65.89 -36.63
C LYS A 6 -7.48 64.61 -36.78
N ARG A 7 -7.90 63.55 -36.08
CA ARG A 7 -7.28 62.20 -36.15
C ARG A 7 -6.96 61.85 -37.60
N THR A 8 -5.68 61.65 -37.89
CA THR A 8 -5.16 61.21 -39.19
C THR A 8 -5.92 59.96 -39.64
N ARG A 9 -6.54 59.99 -40.82
CA ARG A 9 -7.30 58.86 -41.38
C ARG A 9 -6.43 58.09 -42.37
N ILE A 10 -6.80 56.85 -42.65
CA ILE A 10 -6.08 56.00 -43.63
C ILE A 10 -6.04 56.65 -45.04
N GLN A 11 -7.02 57.51 -45.35
CA GLN A 11 -7.05 58.30 -46.57
C GLN A 11 -5.93 59.35 -46.65
N ASP A 12 -5.53 59.91 -45.51
CA ASP A 12 -4.44 60.89 -45.45
C ASP A 12 -3.08 60.20 -45.67
N VAL A 13 -2.91 58.98 -45.16
CA VAL A 13 -1.73 58.13 -45.42
C VAL A 13 -1.64 57.73 -46.89
N ALA A 14 -2.76 57.38 -47.52
CA ALA A 14 -2.81 57.04 -48.95
C ALA A 14 -2.41 58.23 -49.82
N LYS A 15 -2.89 59.42 -49.47
CA LYS A 15 -2.54 60.66 -50.16
C LYS A 15 -1.05 61.02 -50.02
N GLU A 16 -0.48 60.88 -48.82
CA GLU A 16 0.93 61.17 -48.54
C GLU A 16 1.88 60.15 -49.20
N ALA A 17 1.49 58.87 -49.25
CA ALA A 17 2.27 57.82 -49.91
C ALA A 17 2.11 57.81 -51.45
N GLY A 18 1.13 58.54 -51.99
CA GLY A 18 0.82 58.60 -53.42
C GLY A 18 0.25 57.29 -53.98
N VAL A 19 -0.55 56.56 -53.18
CA VAL A 19 -1.16 55.28 -53.57
C VAL A 19 -2.65 55.24 -53.21
N SER A 20 -3.36 54.19 -53.64
CA SER A 20 -4.77 54.04 -53.27
C SER A 20 -4.94 53.67 -51.79
N VAL A 21 -6.10 53.97 -51.19
CA VAL A 21 -6.43 53.56 -49.81
C VAL A 21 -6.39 52.03 -49.67
N ALA A 22 -6.78 51.30 -50.71
CA ALA A 22 -6.68 49.84 -50.75
C ALA A 22 -5.22 49.37 -50.70
N THR A 23 -4.31 50.05 -51.40
CA THR A 23 -2.86 49.77 -51.37
C THR A 23 -2.26 50.04 -50.00
N VAL A 24 -2.65 51.14 -49.32
CA VAL A 24 -2.24 51.39 -47.94
C VAL A 24 -2.75 50.31 -46.99
N SER A 25 -4.01 49.92 -47.15
CA SER A 25 -4.60 48.82 -46.38
C SER A 25 -3.84 47.51 -46.58
N TYR A 26 -3.51 47.16 -47.83
CA TYR A 26 -2.75 45.96 -48.16
C TYR A 26 -1.31 45.97 -47.62
N VAL A 27 -0.61 47.11 -47.70
CA VAL A 27 0.73 47.25 -47.13
C VAL A 27 0.68 47.11 -45.61
N LEU A 28 -0.21 47.84 -44.94
CA LEU A 28 -0.28 47.79 -43.48
C LEU A 28 -0.78 46.42 -42.97
N ASN A 29 -1.62 45.70 -43.74
CA ASN A 29 -2.14 44.37 -43.41
C ASN A 29 -1.28 43.21 -43.99
N GLU A 30 -0.13 43.52 -44.60
CA GLU A 30 0.79 42.55 -45.21
C GLU A 30 0.15 41.58 -46.23
N LYS A 31 -0.90 42.01 -46.93
CA LYS A 31 -1.63 41.21 -47.91
C LYS A 31 -1.27 41.60 -49.34
N GLY A 32 -1.09 40.59 -50.20
CA GLY A 32 -0.85 40.75 -51.63
C GLY A 32 0.62 41.03 -52.00
N ASN A 33 0.96 40.84 -53.28
CA ASN A 33 2.33 40.97 -53.78
C ASN A 33 2.64 42.43 -54.17
N ILE A 34 2.89 43.28 -53.17
CA ILE A 34 3.20 44.70 -53.35
C ILE A 34 4.71 44.89 -53.47
N ARG A 35 5.15 45.67 -54.47
CA ARG A 35 6.56 46.03 -54.65
C ARG A 35 7.13 46.71 -53.41
N GLU A 36 8.34 46.32 -53.03
CA GLU A 36 9.00 46.77 -51.80
C GLU A 36 9.16 48.30 -51.73
N ASP A 37 9.44 48.94 -52.87
CA ASP A 37 9.51 50.40 -52.99
C ASP A 37 8.22 51.11 -52.55
N THR A 38 7.08 50.49 -52.79
CA THR A 38 5.74 51.00 -52.50
C THR A 38 5.34 50.69 -51.07
N ARG A 39 5.76 49.53 -50.54
CA ARG A 39 5.64 49.17 -49.13
C ARG A 39 6.37 50.19 -48.24
N GLN A 40 7.63 50.48 -48.56
CA GLN A 40 8.45 51.44 -47.82
C GLN A 40 7.87 52.87 -47.83
N ARG A 41 7.34 53.32 -48.97
CA ARG A 41 6.67 54.64 -49.06
C ARG A 41 5.44 54.74 -48.15
N VAL A 42 4.63 53.70 -48.10
CA VAL A 42 3.42 53.68 -47.25
C VAL A 42 3.80 53.65 -45.76
N LEU A 43 4.77 52.83 -45.36
CA LEU A 43 5.22 52.76 -43.97
C LEU A 43 5.78 54.11 -43.50
N LYS A 44 6.62 54.74 -44.33
CA LYS A 44 7.21 56.05 -44.04
C LYS A 44 6.15 57.16 -43.97
N ALA A 45 5.11 57.11 -44.82
CA ALA A 45 4.00 58.04 -44.76
C ALA A 45 3.12 57.85 -43.51
N ALA A 46 2.88 56.59 -43.10
CA ALA A 46 2.12 56.28 -41.89
C ALA A 46 2.84 56.75 -40.62
N GLU A 47 4.16 56.54 -40.55
CA GLU A 47 5.01 57.01 -39.46
C GLU A 47 5.06 58.54 -39.39
N LYS A 48 5.29 59.21 -40.54
CA LYS A 48 5.32 60.68 -40.64
C LYS A 48 4.02 61.34 -40.18
N LEU A 49 2.88 60.72 -40.48
CA LEU A 49 1.57 61.23 -40.12
C LEU A 49 1.10 60.79 -38.72
N ASN A 50 1.98 60.10 -37.98
CA ASN A 50 1.71 59.49 -36.68
C ASN A 50 0.40 58.68 -36.69
N TYR A 51 0.13 58.00 -37.80
CA TYR A 51 -1.10 57.27 -38.02
C TYR A 51 -1.10 56.02 -37.15
N ARG A 52 -1.85 56.07 -36.04
CA ARG A 52 -2.14 54.90 -35.22
C ARG A 52 -3.45 54.26 -35.65
N ARG A 53 -3.41 52.96 -35.95
CA ARG A 53 -4.60 52.17 -36.26
C ARG A 53 -5.61 52.26 -35.13
N ASN A 54 -6.86 52.53 -35.46
CA ASN A 54 -7.95 52.58 -34.48
C ASN A 54 -8.41 51.15 -34.16
N ALA A 55 -8.17 50.65 -32.95
CA ALA A 55 -8.55 49.31 -32.50
C ALA A 55 -10.07 49.05 -32.64
N ALA A 56 -10.91 50.04 -32.33
CA ALA A 56 -12.36 49.96 -32.50
C ALA A 56 -12.80 49.80 -33.97
N GLY A 57 -12.04 50.37 -34.91
CA GLY A 57 -12.29 50.20 -36.35
C GLY A 57 -11.80 48.86 -36.90
N ARG A 58 -10.88 48.20 -36.20
CA ARG A 58 -10.38 46.87 -36.55
C ARG A 58 -11.38 45.80 -36.14
N ALA A 59 -11.91 45.84 -34.91
CA ALA A 59 -12.93 44.89 -34.45
C ALA A 59 -14.18 44.88 -35.35
N LEU A 60 -14.64 46.05 -35.81
CA LEU A 60 -15.75 46.18 -36.77
C LEU A 60 -15.46 45.60 -38.16
N VAL A 61 -14.20 45.49 -38.56
CA VAL A 61 -13.77 44.98 -39.88
C VAL A 61 -13.34 43.52 -39.81
N THR A 62 -12.68 43.09 -38.73
CA THR A 62 -12.20 41.72 -38.51
C THR A 62 -13.21 40.83 -37.78
N LYS A 63 -14.29 41.41 -37.23
CA LYS A 63 -15.27 40.75 -36.35
C LYS A 63 -14.64 40.06 -35.12
N GLN A 64 -13.50 40.57 -34.65
CA GLN A 64 -12.74 40.02 -33.53
C GLN A 64 -12.33 41.15 -32.59
N ALA A 65 -12.58 41.00 -31.30
CA ALA A 65 -12.26 41.97 -30.25
C ALA A 65 -10.74 42.03 -29.97
N GLN A 66 -10.06 40.90 -30.13
CA GLN A 66 -8.72 40.60 -29.65
C GLN A 66 -8.57 40.86 -28.15
N ALA A 67 -9.52 40.36 -27.35
CA ALA A 67 -9.53 40.44 -25.90
C ALA A 67 -10.26 39.24 -25.30
N ILE A 68 -9.88 38.83 -24.08
CA ILE A 68 -10.48 37.66 -23.41
C ILE A 68 -11.04 38.10 -22.05
N GLY A 69 -12.27 37.72 -21.73
CA GLY A 69 -12.86 37.96 -20.42
C GLY A 69 -12.27 37.05 -19.34
N LEU A 70 -12.08 37.55 -18.13
CA LEU A 70 -11.67 36.79 -16.95
C LEU A 70 -12.69 37.00 -15.84
N ILE A 71 -13.56 36.02 -15.60
CA ILE A 71 -14.60 36.10 -14.58
C ILE A 71 -14.00 35.71 -13.23
N ALA A 72 -14.09 36.62 -12.26
CA ALA A 72 -13.62 36.39 -10.89
C ALA A 72 -14.49 35.36 -10.14
N PRO A 73 -13.98 34.72 -9.07
CA PRO A 73 -14.79 33.90 -8.17
C PRO A 73 -15.94 34.71 -7.53
N LYS A 74 -17.13 34.13 -7.44
CA LYS A 74 -18.33 34.76 -6.87
C LYS A 74 -18.23 34.91 -5.36
N GLY A 75 -17.78 33.86 -4.66
CA GLY A 75 -17.76 33.85 -3.18
C GLY A 75 -16.55 34.57 -2.57
N ARG A 76 -15.36 34.35 -3.13
CA ARG A 76 -14.09 34.86 -2.58
C ARG A 76 -13.65 36.20 -3.19
N GLY A 77 -14.23 36.55 -4.33
CA GLY A 77 -13.97 37.80 -5.04
C GLY A 77 -12.54 37.93 -5.56
N VAL A 78 -12.22 39.14 -6.03
CA VAL A 78 -10.91 39.48 -6.62
C VAL A 78 -9.77 39.57 -5.59
N THR A 79 -10.11 39.57 -4.30
CA THR A 79 -9.15 39.69 -3.19
C THR A 79 -8.56 38.34 -2.75
N ASP A 80 -9.02 37.23 -3.33
CA ASP A 80 -8.44 35.91 -3.08
C ASP A 80 -6.98 35.88 -3.57
N PRO A 81 -5.98 35.65 -2.68
CA PRO A 81 -4.59 35.59 -3.07
C PRO A 81 -4.29 34.48 -4.09
N PHE A 82 -4.98 33.35 -4.00
CA PHE A 82 -4.80 32.25 -4.94
C PHE A 82 -5.28 32.65 -6.35
N PHE A 83 -6.50 33.20 -6.44
CA PHE A 83 -7.02 33.76 -7.70
C PHE A 83 -6.06 34.79 -8.31
N SER A 84 -5.49 35.67 -7.47
CA SER A 84 -4.58 36.72 -7.95
C SER A 84 -3.33 36.17 -8.64
N LEU A 85 -2.79 35.04 -8.15
CA LEU A 85 -1.65 34.36 -8.77
C LEU A 85 -2.04 33.72 -10.11
N VAL A 86 -3.18 33.04 -10.16
CA VAL A 86 -3.67 32.44 -11.41
C VAL A 86 -3.98 33.53 -12.43
N ALA A 87 -4.66 34.60 -12.03
CA ALA A 87 -4.98 35.75 -12.87
C ALA A 87 -3.71 36.45 -13.40
N ALA A 88 -2.64 36.53 -12.60
CA ALA A 88 -1.34 37.03 -13.05
C ALA A 88 -0.74 36.12 -14.14
N GLY A 89 -0.75 34.80 -13.93
CA GLY A 89 -0.29 33.82 -14.93
C GLY A 89 -1.08 33.89 -16.24
N ILE A 90 -2.42 34.00 -16.16
CA ILE A 90 -3.28 34.19 -17.33
C ILE A 90 -2.92 35.48 -18.05
N THR A 91 -2.88 36.60 -17.33
CA THR A 91 -2.70 37.94 -17.92
C THR A 91 -1.32 38.09 -18.55
N GLU A 92 -0.27 37.54 -17.93
CA GLU A 92 1.08 37.57 -18.49
C GLU A 92 1.17 36.77 -19.80
N GLU A 93 0.66 35.54 -19.79
CA GLU A 93 0.80 34.64 -20.94
C GLU A 93 -0.15 35.03 -22.08
N ALA A 94 -1.41 35.39 -21.79
CA ALA A 94 -2.35 35.87 -22.81
C ALA A 94 -1.83 37.16 -23.48
N ARG A 95 -1.21 38.06 -22.71
CA ARG A 95 -0.57 39.27 -23.26
C ARG A 95 0.61 38.95 -24.18
N ARG A 96 1.42 37.94 -23.87
CA ARG A 96 2.51 37.47 -24.77
C ARG A 96 1.99 36.92 -26.09
N MET A 97 0.75 36.45 -26.10
CA MET A 97 0.03 35.98 -27.30
C MET A 97 -0.86 37.05 -27.93
N ASP A 98 -0.67 38.33 -27.58
CA ASP A 98 -1.44 39.47 -28.08
C ASP A 98 -2.94 39.48 -27.75
N TYR A 99 -3.36 38.80 -26.67
CA TYR A 99 -4.74 38.83 -26.15
C TYR A 99 -4.80 39.46 -24.74
N PRO A 100 -5.05 40.78 -24.60
CA PRO A 100 -5.31 41.38 -23.30
C PRO A 100 -6.54 40.79 -22.61
N THR A 101 -6.49 40.73 -21.27
CA THR A 101 -7.58 40.21 -20.44
C THR A 101 -8.45 41.34 -19.88
N ILE A 102 -9.75 41.13 -19.80
CA ILE A 102 -10.72 42.04 -19.18
C ILE A 102 -11.30 41.34 -17.95
N LEU A 103 -11.04 41.89 -16.76
CA LEU A 103 -11.58 41.36 -15.51
C LEU A 103 -13.08 41.66 -15.42
N MET A 104 -13.87 40.63 -15.16
CA MET A 104 -15.33 40.68 -15.06
C MET A 104 -15.80 40.25 -13.66
N PRO A 105 -16.90 40.81 -13.14
CA PRO A 105 -17.48 40.39 -11.86
C PRO A 105 -17.86 38.91 -11.85
N GLY A 106 -17.79 38.24 -10.70
CA GLY A 106 -18.12 36.81 -10.57
C GLY A 106 -19.61 36.48 -10.71
N GLU A 107 -20.48 37.49 -10.63
CA GLU A 107 -21.94 37.36 -10.68
C GLU A 107 -22.49 37.44 -12.12
N VAL A 108 -21.61 37.60 -13.11
CA VAL A 108 -21.98 37.69 -14.52
C VAL A 108 -22.62 36.38 -15.00
N THR A 109 -23.74 36.51 -15.69
CA THR A 109 -24.52 35.41 -16.29
C THR A 109 -23.95 34.99 -17.67
N GLY A 110 -24.26 33.78 -18.14
CA GLY A 110 -23.79 33.34 -19.47
C GLY A 110 -24.35 34.22 -20.59
N GLU A 111 -25.62 34.63 -20.48
CA GLU A 111 -26.25 35.60 -21.40
C GLU A 111 -25.49 36.93 -21.48
N GLU A 112 -25.07 37.49 -20.35
CA GLU A 112 -24.26 38.71 -20.33
C GLU A 112 -22.91 38.51 -21.05
N VAL A 113 -22.23 37.38 -20.84
CA VAL A 113 -20.98 37.08 -21.57
C VAL A 113 -21.22 36.94 -23.07
N VAL A 114 -22.30 36.25 -23.47
CA VAL A 114 -22.69 36.13 -24.89
C VAL A 114 -22.93 37.51 -25.51
N ASN A 115 -23.60 38.42 -24.79
CA ASN A 115 -23.79 39.79 -25.24
C ASN A 115 -22.45 40.53 -25.42
N GLU A 116 -21.47 40.33 -24.53
CA GLU A 116 -20.14 40.92 -24.65
C GLU A 116 -19.37 40.39 -25.89
N ILE A 117 -19.52 39.10 -26.20
CA ILE A 117 -18.97 38.47 -27.42
C ILE A 117 -19.64 39.06 -28.68
N GLN A 118 -20.98 39.14 -28.70
CA GLN A 118 -21.76 39.67 -29.82
C GLN A 118 -21.48 41.16 -30.08
N ASN A 119 -21.19 41.93 -29.02
CA ASN A 119 -20.78 43.33 -29.11
C ASN A 119 -19.28 43.51 -29.46
N HIS A 120 -18.56 42.42 -29.72
CA HIS A 120 -17.12 42.40 -30.03
C HIS A 120 -16.26 43.08 -28.96
N LEU A 121 -16.59 42.86 -27.68
CA LEU A 121 -15.83 43.35 -26.53
C LEU A 121 -14.81 42.31 -26.02
N ILE A 122 -15.12 41.03 -26.18
CA ILE A 122 -14.24 39.88 -25.92
C ILE A 122 -14.45 38.81 -27.00
N ASP A 123 -13.52 37.86 -27.12
CA ASP A 123 -13.60 36.71 -28.05
C ASP A 123 -13.76 35.36 -27.34
N GLY A 124 -13.56 35.32 -26.02
CA GLY A 124 -13.70 34.14 -25.18
C GLY A 124 -13.64 34.50 -23.70
N VAL A 125 -13.86 33.53 -22.81
CA VAL A 125 -13.91 33.79 -21.36
C VAL A 125 -13.23 32.72 -20.51
N PHE A 126 -12.53 33.15 -19.47
CA PHE A 126 -12.05 32.29 -18.38
C PHE A 126 -13.05 32.28 -17.22
N LEU A 127 -13.33 31.10 -16.67
CA LEU A 127 -14.19 30.93 -15.50
C LEU A 127 -13.36 30.35 -14.35
N MET A 128 -13.15 31.14 -13.28
CA MET A 128 -12.25 30.77 -12.17
C MET A 128 -12.91 30.03 -11.02
N GLU A 129 -14.24 29.87 -11.07
CA GLU A 129 -15.03 29.15 -10.10
C GLU A 129 -16.24 28.55 -10.83
N ILE A 130 -16.47 27.26 -10.63
CA ILE A 130 -17.57 26.53 -11.27
C ILE A 130 -18.38 25.73 -10.25
N GLU A 131 -19.67 25.64 -10.49
CA GLU A 131 -20.59 24.75 -9.80
C GLU A 131 -20.76 23.42 -10.58
N GLU A 132 -21.22 22.36 -9.93
CA GLU A 132 -21.32 21.01 -10.52
C GLU A 132 -22.26 20.94 -11.73
N ASP A 133 -23.24 21.84 -11.80
CA ASP A 133 -24.12 22.06 -12.96
C ASP A 133 -24.25 23.56 -13.26
N ASP A 134 -23.11 24.19 -13.54
CA ASP A 134 -23.04 25.63 -13.77
C ASP A 134 -23.75 26.04 -15.08
N ARG A 135 -24.89 26.71 -14.92
CA ARG A 135 -25.74 27.19 -16.02
C ARG A 135 -24.98 28.08 -17.00
N ARG A 136 -23.97 28.84 -16.56
CA ARG A 136 -23.16 29.71 -17.43
C ARG A 136 -22.44 28.90 -18.49
N ILE A 137 -21.92 27.72 -18.14
CA ILE A 137 -21.17 26.88 -19.07
C ILE A 137 -22.10 26.33 -20.17
N HIS A 138 -23.34 25.96 -19.82
CA HIS A 138 -24.33 25.51 -20.79
C HIS A 138 -24.70 26.62 -21.80
N GLU A 139 -24.96 27.83 -21.30
CA GLU A 139 -25.30 29.01 -22.12
C GLU A 139 -24.15 29.40 -23.07
N LEU A 140 -22.92 29.44 -22.56
CA LEU A 140 -21.73 29.73 -23.36
C LEU A 140 -21.51 28.68 -24.46
N LYS A 141 -21.71 27.41 -24.13
CA LYS A 141 -21.53 26.31 -25.08
C LYS A 141 -22.60 26.33 -26.17
N SER A 142 -23.87 26.63 -25.85
CA SER A 142 -24.94 26.68 -26.86
C SER A 142 -24.72 27.76 -27.91
N GLU A 143 -24.01 28.82 -27.55
CA GLU A 143 -23.66 29.95 -28.43
C GLU A 143 -22.23 29.82 -29.01
N GLU A 144 -21.62 28.65 -28.88
CA GLU A 144 -20.26 28.33 -29.35
C GLU A 144 -19.17 29.30 -28.85
N VAL A 145 -19.35 29.88 -27.66
CA VAL A 145 -18.39 30.79 -27.05
C VAL A 145 -17.18 30.01 -26.52
N PRO A 146 -15.95 30.35 -26.93
CA PRO A 146 -14.72 29.77 -26.39
C PRO A 146 -14.61 30.01 -24.87
N VAL A 147 -14.48 28.93 -24.11
CA VAL A 147 -14.43 28.97 -22.65
C VAL A 147 -13.34 28.04 -22.12
N VAL A 148 -12.57 28.53 -21.15
CA VAL A 148 -11.59 27.74 -20.38
C VAL A 148 -11.87 27.88 -18.89
N LEU A 149 -12.04 26.76 -18.21
CA LEU A 149 -12.39 26.72 -16.80
C LEU A 149 -11.18 26.41 -15.92
N PHE A 150 -11.19 26.95 -14.70
CA PHE A 150 -10.43 26.40 -13.59
C PHE A 150 -11.36 25.50 -12.77
N GLY A 151 -11.16 24.18 -12.87
CA GLY A 151 -12.03 23.17 -12.27
C GLY A 151 -12.70 22.25 -13.28
N GLN A 152 -12.97 21.02 -12.86
CA GLN A 152 -13.52 19.97 -13.70
C GLN A 152 -15.04 20.04 -13.90
N THR A 153 -15.46 19.86 -15.16
CA THR A 153 -16.86 19.63 -15.56
C THR A 153 -16.98 18.43 -16.49
N ARG A 154 -18.18 17.84 -16.59
CA ARG A 154 -18.50 16.79 -17.57
C ARG A 154 -18.79 17.35 -18.96
N LEU A 155 -18.94 18.66 -19.09
CA LEU A 155 -19.18 19.31 -20.37
C LEU A 155 -17.89 19.28 -21.23
N PRO A 156 -17.99 19.07 -22.56
CA PRO A 156 -16.84 19.01 -23.46
C PRO A 156 -16.32 20.42 -23.78
N VAL A 157 -15.87 21.11 -22.73
CA VAL A 157 -15.22 22.41 -22.78
C VAL A 157 -13.82 22.29 -22.21
N GLY A 158 -12.98 23.27 -22.50
CA GLY A 158 -11.61 23.27 -22.03
C GLY A 158 -11.51 23.55 -20.54
N TRP A 159 -10.71 22.80 -19.81
CA TRP A 159 -10.45 23.10 -18.41
C TRP A 159 -9.07 22.68 -17.94
N VAL A 160 -8.58 23.40 -16.92
CA VAL A 160 -7.37 23.09 -16.16
C VAL A 160 -7.78 22.94 -14.70
N ASP A 161 -7.33 21.88 -14.04
CA ASP A 161 -7.59 21.66 -12.61
C ASP A 161 -6.34 21.04 -11.94
N ILE A 162 -6.34 20.98 -10.61
CA ILE A 162 -5.33 20.29 -9.81
C ILE A 162 -5.88 18.96 -9.33
N ASP A 163 -5.00 17.95 -9.17
CA ASP A 163 -5.34 16.72 -8.47
C ASP A 163 -5.52 16.97 -6.96
N ASN A 164 -6.69 17.50 -6.60
CA ASN A 164 -7.07 17.87 -5.24
C ASN A 164 -7.14 16.68 -4.28
N TYR A 165 -7.47 15.49 -4.79
CA TYR A 165 -7.47 14.25 -4.01
C TYR A 165 -6.03 13.89 -3.62
N ARG A 166 -5.12 13.84 -4.60
CA ARG A 166 -3.72 13.52 -4.37
C ARG A 166 -3.03 14.55 -3.49
N GLY A 167 -3.32 15.85 -3.67
CA GLY A 167 -2.78 16.89 -2.80
C GLY A 167 -3.17 16.70 -1.33
N ALA A 168 -4.41 16.34 -1.07
CA ALA A 168 -4.86 16.05 0.30
C ALA A 168 -4.29 14.76 0.87
N TRP A 169 -4.12 13.74 0.03
CA TRP A 169 -3.40 12.52 0.39
C TRP A 169 -1.96 12.84 0.82
N MET A 170 -1.22 13.64 0.02
CA MET A 170 0.14 14.08 0.34
C MET A 170 0.19 14.84 1.66
N ALA A 171 -0.74 15.77 1.88
CA ALA A 171 -0.80 16.55 3.12
C ALA A 171 -1.02 15.66 4.35
N THR A 172 -1.88 14.65 4.21
CA THR A 172 -2.25 13.75 5.31
C THR A 172 -1.13 12.73 5.58
N SER A 173 -0.53 12.16 4.53
CA SER A 173 0.61 11.25 4.60
C SER A 173 1.78 11.89 5.34
N HIS A 174 2.13 13.14 4.99
CA HIS A 174 3.18 13.90 5.66
C HIS A 174 2.98 13.99 7.18
N LEU A 175 1.75 14.25 7.63
CA LEU A 175 1.44 14.31 9.06
C LEU A 175 1.52 12.93 9.73
N LEU A 176 1.06 11.88 9.07
CA LEU A 176 1.10 10.51 9.56
C LEU A 176 2.54 9.99 9.69
N GLU A 177 3.38 10.32 8.71
CA GLU A 177 4.82 10.02 8.68
C GLU A 177 5.57 10.71 9.83
N LEU A 178 5.16 11.93 10.20
CA LEU A 178 5.64 12.64 11.39
C LEU A 178 5.13 12.04 12.72
N GLY A 179 4.38 10.93 12.67
CA GLY A 179 3.88 10.21 13.84
C GLY A 179 2.55 10.72 14.38
N HIS A 180 1.90 11.69 13.71
CA HIS A 180 0.59 12.14 14.16
C HIS A 180 -0.46 11.07 13.89
N ARG A 181 -1.39 10.91 14.84
CA ARG A 181 -2.51 9.95 14.73
C ARG A 181 -3.86 10.63 14.94
N LYS A 182 -3.91 11.65 15.78
CA LYS A 182 -5.08 12.53 15.95
C LYS A 182 -4.94 13.75 15.04
N ILE A 183 -5.41 13.60 13.80
CA ILE A 183 -5.37 14.63 12.76
C ILE A 183 -6.80 15.09 12.47
N VAL A 184 -7.06 16.40 12.52
CA VAL A 184 -8.33 16.99 12.09
C VAL A 184 -8.17 17.58 10.69
N HIS A 185 -9.14 17.35 9.80
CA HIS A 185 -9.24 18.07 8.55
C HIS A 185 -10.21 19.25 8.69
N VAL A 186 -9.72 20.46 8.45
CA VAL A 186 -10.56 21.66 8.31
C VAL A 186 -10.90 21.82 6.82
N SER A 187 -12.12 21.45 6.45
CA SER A 187 -12.61 21.43 5.08
C SER A 187 -13.31 22.75 4.70
N GLY A 188 -13.40 22.99 3.39
CA GLY A 188 -14.29 24.01 2.83
C GLY A 188 -15.75 23.52 2.75
N PRO A 189 -16.64 24.28 2.08
CA PRO A 189 -18.06 23.93 1.98
C PRO A 189 -18.31 22.56 1.34
N LYS A 190 -19.20 21.73 1.92
CA LYS A 190 -19.51 20.37 1.41
C LYS A 190 -19.98 20.31 -0.05
N ASN A 191 -20.65 21.35 -0.50
CA ASN A 191 -21.20 21.41 -1.87
C ASN A 191 -20.13 21.78 -2.91
N ASP A 192 -18.94 22.21 -2.48
CA ASP A 192 -17.81 22.48 -3.36
C ASP A 192 -17.04 21.17 -3.68
N ARG A 193 -16.85 20.92 -4.97
CA ARG A 193 -16.17 19.71 -5.47
C ARG A 193 -14.72 19.64 -4.99
N VAL A 194 -14.02 20.78 -4.95
CA VAL A 194 -12.62 20.84 -4.48
C VAL A 194 -12.55 20.39 -3.02
N SER A 195 -13.45 20.91 -2.17
CA SER A 195 -13.56 20.51 -0.76
C SER A 195 -13.86 19.02 -0.59
N ARG A 196 -14.74 18.44 -1.43
CA ARG A 196 -15.02 17.00 -1.40
C ARG A 196 -13.82 16.14 -1.76
N LEU A 197 -13.10 16.49 -2.83
CA LEU A 197 -11.91 15.75 -3.26
C LEU A 197 -10.80 15.81 -2.20
N ARG A 198 -10.55 17.00 -1.62
CA ARG A 198 -9.57 17.15 -0.53
C ARG A 198 -9.98 16.36 0.72
N ARG A 199 -11.26 16.41 1.08
CA ARG A 199 -11.79 15.61 2.20
C ARG A 199 -11.60 14.11 1.95
N GLN A 200 -11.90 13.65 0.73
CA GLN A 200 -11.75 12.25 0.36
C GLN A 200 -10.27 11.82 0.44
N GLY A 201 -9.34 12.58 -0.13
CA GLY A 201 -7.91 12.28 -0.04
C GLY A 201 -7.38 12.22 1.40
N TYR A 202 -7.90 13.07 2.29
CA TYR A 202 -7.61 12.99 3.73
C TYR A 202 -8.15 11.70 4.37
N VAL A 203 -9.43 11.39 4.13
CA VAL A 203 -10.09 10.21 4.72
C VAL A 203 -9.40 8.94 4.24
N ASP A 204 -9.21 8.80 2.94
CA ASP A 204 -8.67 7.59 2.33
C ASP A 204 -7.20 7.40 2.75
N CYS A 205 -6.41 8.48 2.84
CA CYS A 205 -5.03 8.41 3.33
C CYS A 205 -4.97 8.00 4.82
N LEU A 206 -5.77 8.64 5.68
CA LEU A 206 -5.81 8.33 7.11
C LEU A 206 -6.14 6.86 7.36
N LEU A 207 -7.17 6.35 6.68
CA LEU A 207 -7.63 4.97 6.79
C LEU A 207 -6.67 3.97 6.15
N SER A 208 -5.95 4.36 5.09
CA SER A 208 -4.92 3.51 4.48
C SER A 208 -3.72 3.29 5.41
N TRP A 209 -3.45 4.24 6.31
CA TRP A 209 -2.29 4.20 7.20
C TRP A 209 -2.57 3.46 8.50
N ASP A 210 -3.69 3.78 9.15
CA ASP A 210 -4.19 3.08 10.32
C ASP A 210 -5.69 3.29 10.38
N SER A 211 -6.38 2.19 10.11
CA SER A 211 -7.82 2.09 10.09
C SER A 211 -8.52 2.37 11.40
N SER A 212 -7.82 2.30 12.54
CA SER A 212 -8.36 2.64 13.85
C SER A 212 -8.49 4.15 14.05
N LEU A 213 -7.85 4.96 13.19
CA LEU A 213 -7.94 6.41 13.24
C LEU A 213 -9.30 6.87 12.73
N VAL A 214 -10.01 7.62 13.56
CA VAL A 214 -11.32 8.19 13.20
C VAL A 214 -11.09 9.50 12.44
N PRO A 215 -11.51 9.61 11.16
CA PRO A 215 -11.41 10.87 10.43
C PRO A 215 -12.31 11.92 11.07
N VAL A 216 -11.74 13.06 11.45
CA VAL A 216 -12.47 14.19 12.03
C VAL A 216 -12.44 15.33 11.03
N VAL A 217 -13.61 15.79 10.60
CA VAL A 217 -13.74 16.86 9.61
C VAL A 217 -14.58 17.99 10.17
N GLU A 218 -13.99 19.19 10.25
CA GLU A 218 -14.69 20.43 10.57
C GLU A 218 -14.92 21.23 9.29
N GLU A 219 -16.13 21.71 9.08
CA GLU A 219 -16.53 22.43 7.86
C GLU A 219 -16.57 23.94 8.11
N GLY A 220 -16.04 24.73 7.17
CA GLY A 220 -16.09 26.19 7.22
C GLY A 220 -16.08 26.83 5.84
N ALA A 221 -16.31 28.15 5.82
CA ALA A 221 -16.08 28.95 4.62
C ALA A 221 -14.58 29.07 4.35
N MET A 222 -14.16 29.17 3.08
CA MET A 222 -12.75 29.36 2.71
C MET A 222 -12.26 30.79 2.98
N THR A 223 -12.35 31.23 4.22
CA THR A 223 -11.97 32.58 4.67
C THR A 223 -11.08 32.51 5.90
N ARG A 224 -10.28 33.56 6.10
CA ARG A 224 -9.40 33.70 7.26
C ARG A 224 -10.18 33.70 8.57
N GLU A 225 -11.31 34.40 8.59
CA GLU A 225 -12.19 34.47 9.77
C GLU A 225 -12.76 33.09 10.13
N SER A 226 -13.20 32.31 9.13
CA SER A 226 -13.67 30.94 9.38
C SER A 226 -12.57 30.05 9.92
N GLY A 227 -11.35 30.15 9.38
CA GLY A 227 -10.18 29.43 9.90
C GLY A 227 -9.86 29.77 11.34
N TYR A 228 -9.96 31.06 11.72
CA TYR A 228 -9.77 31.52 13.10
C TYR A 228 -10.82 30.96 14.07
N GLN A 229 -12.10 31.01 13.71
CA GLN A 229 -13.19 30.48 14.55
C GLN A 229 -13.12 28.95 14.70
N LEU A 230 -12.80 28.22 13.62
CA LEU A 230 -12.59 26.78 13.67
C LEU A 230 -11.34 26.42 14.48
N GLY A 231 -10.27 27.20 14.38
CA GLY A 231 -9.09 27.05 15.23
C GLY A 231 -9.45 27.13 16.71
N LYS A 232 -10.23 28.13 17.13
CA LYS A 232 -10.72 28.23 18.51
C LYS A 232 -11.53 27.01 18.96
N ARG A 233 -12.39 26.48 18.09
CA ARG A 233 -13.21 25.30 18.38
C ARG A 233 -12.36 24.04 18.52
N ILE A 234 -11.44 23.81 17.60
CA ILE A 234 -10.55 22.65 17.59
C ILE A 234 -9.68 22.61 18.86
N LEU A 235 -9.23 23.78 19.32
CA LEU A 235 -8.45 23.90 20.56
C LEU A 235 -9.26 23.62 21.83
N GLN A 236 -10.59 23.60 21.75
CA GLN A 236 -11.51 23.30 22.85
C GLN A 236 -12.03 21.86 22.88
N LEU A 237 -11.60 21.00 21.94
CA LEU A 237 -12.00 19.59 21.93
C LEU A 237 -11.40 18.84 23.13
N ASP A 238 -12.21 18.02 23.81
CA ASP A 238 -11.79 17.21 24.97
C ASP A 238 -10.57 16.33 24.67
N SER A 239 -10.52 15.78 23.46
CA SER A 239 -9.34 15.10 22.91
C SER A 239 -8.71 15.95 21.81
N ARG A 240 -7.93 16.96 22.20
CA ARG A 240 -7.24 17.88 21.28
C ARG A 240 -6.35 17.13 20.27
N PRO A 241 -6.41 17.47 18.97
CA PRO A 241 -5.52 16.87 17.97
C PRO A 241 -4.07 17.34 18.14
N SER A 242 -3.14 16.57 17.60
CA SER A 242 -1.72 16.95 17.50
C SER A 242 -1.38 17.59 16.15
N ALA A 243 -2.25 17.45 15.15
CA ALA A 243 -2.08 18.07 13.85
C ALA A 243 -3.41 18.44 13.18
N VAL A 244 -3.38 19.42 12.28
CA VAL A 244 -4.52 19.85 11.47
C VAL A 244 -4.11 19.99 10.01
N PHE A 245 -4.87 19.36 9.11
CA PHE A 245 -4.82 19.63 7.67
C PHE A 245 -5.93 20.60 7.30
N VAL A 246 -5.56 21.78 6.80
CA VAL A 246 -6.49 22.86 6.46
C VAL A 246 -6.63 23.00 4.95
N ALA A 247 -7.87 23.06 4.48
CA ALA A 247 -8.21 23.04 3.06
C ALA A 247 -7.78 24.29 2.27
N SER A 248 -7.29 25.36 2.90
CA SER A 248 -6.64 26.47 2.20
C SER A 248 -5.67 27.23 3.11
N ASP A 249 -4.67 27.90 2.53
CA ASP A 249 -3.66 28.65 3.28
C ASP A 249 -4.26 29.85 4.01
N VAL A 250 -5.26 30.51 3.41
CA VAL A 250 -5.96 31.64 4.05
C VAL A 250 -6.68 31.18 5.32
N MET A 251 -7.31 30.00 5.30
CA MET A 251 -7.91 29.40 6.50
C MET A 251 -6.83 28.97 7.49
N ALA A 252 -5.73 28.38 7.02
CA ALA A 252 -4.63 27.92 7.86
C ALA A 252 -4.01 29.09 8.65
N ILE A 253 -3.78 30.24 8.00
CA ILE A 253 -3.29 31.46 8.65
C ILE A 253 -4.24 31.95 9.75
N GLY A 254 -5.57 31.91 9.48
CA GLY A 254 -6.58 32.23 10.50
C GLY A 254 -6.51 31.27 11.71
N LEU A 255 -6.38 29.97 11.44
CA LEU A 255 -6.25 28.95 12.48
C LEU A 255 -4.96 29.14 13.28
N MET A 256 -3.83 29.39 12.62
CA MET A 256 -2.54 29.65 13.27
C MET A 256 -2.60 30.86 14.18
N GLN A 257 -3.31 31.94 13.79
CA GLN A 257 -3.55 33.07 14.68
C GLN A 257 -4.27 32.63 15.97
N ALA A 258 -5.32 31.82 15.88
CA ALA A 258 -6.05 31.33 17.06
C ALA A 258 -5.17 30.49 17.99
N VAL A 259 -4.27 29.67 17.43
CA VAL A 259 -3.31 28.85 18.18
C VAL A 259 -2.30 29.73 18.92
N LEU A 260 -1.72 30.72 18.23
CA LEU A 260 -0.72 31.62 18.80
C LEU A 260 -1.31 32.52 19.90
N GLU A 261 -2.55 33.00 19.75
CA GLU A 261 -3.25 33.80 20.78
C GLU A 261 -3.51 33.04 22.07
N GLN A 262 -3.59 31.70 22.01
CA GLN A 262 -3.71 30.82 23.18
C GLN A 262 -2.35 30.47 23.81
N GLY A 263 -1.25 31.04 23.30
CA GLY A 263 0.11 30.77 23.79
C GLY A 263 0.68 29.40 23.41
N LEU A 264 0.04 28.68 22.48
CA LEU A 264 0.51 27.39 21.99
C LEU A 264 1.56 27.58 20.88
N LYS A 265 2.52 26.65 20.79
CA LYS A 265 3.62 26.68 19.82
C LYS A 265 3.31 25.80 18.61
N ILE A 266 3.53 26.35 17.42
CA ILE A 266 3.52 25.59 16.16
C ILE A 266 4.99 25.34 15.78
N PRO A 267 5.41 24.10 15.46
CA PRO A 267 4.60 22.87 15.35
C PRO A 267 4.48 22.06 16.65
N ARG A 268 5.22 22.43 17.71
CA ARG A 268 5.40 21.60 18.91
C ARG A 268 4.10 21.13 19.57
N ASP A 269 3.13 22.03 19.75
CA ASP A 269 1.86 21.73 20.40
C ASP A 269 0.75 21.37 19.39
N LEU A 270 0.89 21.84 18.15
CA LEU A 270 -0.01 21.56 17.04
C LEU A 270 0.71 21.77 15.70
N SER A 271 0.84 20.71 14.90
CA SER A 271 1.27 20.80 13.50
C SER A 271 0.14 21.33 12.62
N VAL A 272 0.43 22.23 11.70
CA VAL A 272 -0.55 22.81 10.76
C VAL A 272 -0.02 22.70 9.33
N ILE A 273 -0.79 22.08 8.45
CA ILE A 273 -0.51 22.04 7.01
C ILE A 273 -1.66 22.68 6.23
N GLY A 274 -1.32 23.55 5.28
CA GLY A 274 -2.26 24.25 4.41
C GLY A 274 -2.36 23.65 3.01
N PHE A 275 -2.98 24.42 2.11
CA PHE A 275 -3.14 24.11 0.69
C PHE A 275 -3.20 25.44 -0.06
N ASP A 276 -2.49 25.62 -1.17
CA ASP A 276 -2.51 26.70 -2.18
C ASP A 276 -1.10 27.23 -2.50
N ASP A 277 -0.21 27.26 -1.52
CA ASP A 277 1.11 27.92 -1.52
C ASP A 277 1.07 29.41 -1.86
N ILE A 278 0.20 30.16 -1.18
CA ILE A 278 0.14 31.62 -1.35
C ILE A 278 1.39 32.29 -0.75
N PRO A 279 1.85 33.45 -1.27
CA PRO A 279 3.03 34.16 -0.74
C PRO A 279 3.01 34.34 0.78
N LEU A 280 1.84 34.70 1.34
CA LEU A 280 1.67 34.85 2.79
C LEU A 280 2.01 33.60 3.59
N ALA A 281 1.89 32.38 3.03
CA ALA A 281 2.22 31.14 3.70
C ALA A 281 3.70 31.13 4.15
N SER A 282 4.61 31.64 3.32
CA SER A 282 6.04 31.73 3.62
C SER A 282 6.42 32.89 4.54
N GLU A 283 5.60 33.94 4.60
CA GLU A 283 5.88 35.20 5.31
C GLU A 283 5.31 35.22 6.74
N GLN A 284 4.66 34.14 7.17
CA GLN A 284 4.18 34.00 8.54
C GLN A 284 5.33 33.92 9.55
N VAL A 285 5.06 34.33 10.79
CA VAL A 285 6.00 34.17 11.93
C VAL A 285 6.47 32.71 12.07
N VAL A 286 5.58 31.76 11.79
CA VAL A 286 5.91 30.36 11.56
C VAL A 286 5.57 30.04 10.11
N PRO A 287 6.55 29.91 9.20
CA PRO A 287 6.30 29.60 7.80
C PRO A 287 5.47 28.32 7.62
N LEU A 288 4.36 28.43 6.88
CA LEU A 288 3.35 27.39 6.69
C LEU A 288 3.80 26.34 5.67
N THR A 289 3.85 25.09 6.10
CA THR A 289 3.90 23.89 5.26
C THR A 289 2.59 23.77 4.51
N THR A 290 2.62 23.54 3.20
CA THR A 290 1.40 23.59 2.36
C THR A 290 1.55 22.75 1.10
N ILE A 291 0.42 22.50 0.44
CA ILE A 291 0.37 21.89 -0.89
C ILE A 291 0.32 22.99 -1.94
N SER A 292 1.37 23.12 -2.75
CA SER A 292 1.40 24.02 -3.91
C SER A 292 0.53 23.48 -5.03
N GLN A 293 -0.26 24.39 -5.59
CA GLN A 293 -1.04 24.19 -6.81
C GLN A 293 -0.33 24.78 -8.04
N ASN A 294 0.87 25.35 -7.90
CA ASN A 294 1.58 26.05 -8.97
C ASN A 294 0.67 27.07 -9.70
N ALA A 295 0.00 27.93 -8.92
CA ALA A 295 -1.09 28.80 -9.37
C ALA A 295 -0.77 29.63 -10.64
N THR A 296 0.45 30.14 -10.74
CA THR A 296 0.88 30.90 -11.93
C THR A 296 0.96 30.02 -13.18
N ASP A 297 1.41 28.77 -13.06
CA ASP A 297 1.49 27.82 -14.17
C ASP A 297 0.12 27.33 -14.62
N VAL A 298 -0.80 27.11 -13.68
CA VAL A 298 -2.23 26.92 -14.00
C VAL A 298 -2.71 28.05 -14.91
N GLY A 299 -2.45 29.30 -14.53
CA GLY A 299 -2.86 30.47 -15.30
C GLY A 299 -2.24 30.53 -16.69
N ARG A 300 -0.94 30.21 -16.81
CA ARG A 300 -0.26 30.13 -18.12
C ARG A 300 -0.88 29.06 -19.01
N GLN A 301 -1.18 27.88 -18.46
CA GLN A 301 -1.77 26.79 -19.21
C GLN A 301 -3.18 27.14 -19.69
N MET A 302 -4.00 27.75 -18.83
CA MET A 302 -5.33 28.23 -19.20
C MET A 302 -5.25 29.22 -20.38
N ALA A 303 -4.32 30.19 -20.32
CA ALA A 303 -4.13 31.17 -21.38
C ALA A 303 -3.75 30.53 -22.73
N ARG A 304 -2.79 29.59 -22.74
CA ARG A 304 -2.38 28.87 -23.95
C ARG A 304 -3.53 28.12 -24.57
N GLN A 305 -4.33 27.47 -23.73
CA GLN A 305 -5.49 26.71 -24.16
C GLN A 305 -6.59 27.60 -24.75
N MET A 306 -6.84 28.77 -24.17
CA MET A 306 -7.82 29.71 -24.72
C MET A 306 -7.41 30.21 -26.10
N VAL A 307 -6.15 30.62 -26.25
CA VAL A 307 -5.64 31.10 -27.55
C VAL A 307 -5.69 29.96 -28.59
N ALA A 308 -5.31 28.74 -28.22
CA ALA A 308 -5.46 27.56 -29.06
C ALA A 308 -6.91 27.34 -29.52
N GLN A 309 -7.89 27.49 -28.63
CA GLN A 309 -9.32 27.37 -28.98
C GLN A 309 -9.77 28.48 -29.93
N LEU A 310 -9.32 29.72 -29.71
CA LEU A 310 -9.59 30.85 -30.61
C LEU A 310 -8.99 30.64 -32.01
N GLU A 311 -7.91 29.87 -32.12
CA GLU A 311 -7.30 29.45 -33.38
C GLU A 311 -7.98 28.21 -34.02
N GLY A 312 -9.06 27.71 -33.43
CA GLY A 312 -9.84 26.58 -33.94
C GLY A 312 -9.32 25.20 -33.53
N LYS A 313 -8.44 25.11 -32.52
CA LYS A 313 -8.04 23.82 -31.92
C LYS A 313 -9.12 23.32 -30.98
N VAL A 314 -9.19 22.01 -30.82
CA VAL A 314 -10.16 21.34 -29.95
C VAL A 314 -9.85 21.65 -28.48
N PRO A 315 -10.86 21.87 -27.62
CA PRO A 315 -10.64 22.08 -26.19
C PRO A 315 -9.99 20.87 -25.51
N GLU A 316 -8.91 21.10 -24.76
CA GLU A 316 -8.19 20.06 -24.01
C GLU A 316 -8.62 20.01 -22.52
N GLN A 317 -8.31 18.93 -21.82
CA GLN A 317 -8.66 18.76 -20.40
C GLN A 317 -7.38 18.38 -19.65
N HIS A 318 -6.96 19.22 -18.71
CA HIS A 318 -5.66 19.09 -18.04
C HIS A 318 -5.83 19.02 -16.52
N ILE A 319 -5.29 17.96 -15.92
CA ILE A 319 -5.06 17.88 -14.48
C ILE A 319 -3.57 18.06 -14.23
N LEU A 320 -3.20 19.07 -13.44
CA LEU A 320 -1.82 19.30 -13.01
C LEU A 320 -1.59 18.66 -11.63
N MET A 321 -0.35 18.23 -11.41
CA MET A 321 0.04 17.57 -10.17
C MET A 321 0.39 18.61 -9.10
N PRO A 322 -0.13 18.45 -7.86
CA PRO A 322 0.26 19.29 -6.74
C PRO A 322 1.62 18.87 -6.16
N GLU A 323 2.25 19.78 -5.41
CA GLU A 323 3.55 19.55 -4.76
C GLU A 323 3.47 19.85 -3.26
N LEU A 324 4.13 19.05 -2.42
CA LEU A 324 4.25 19.34 -0.99
C LEU A 324 5.42 20.29 -0.75
N VAL A 325 5.15 21.44 -0.15
CA VAL A 325 6.15 22.44 0.23
C VAL A 325 6.32 22.41 1.75
N VAL A 326 7.33 21.68 2.23
CA VAL A 326 7.63 21.53 3.66
C VAL A 326 8.27 22.80 4.22
N ARG A 327 7.70 23.35 5.30
CA ARG A 327 8.24 24.51 6.03
C ARG A 327 8.25 24.24 7.55
N GLN A 328 8.06 25.27 8.38
CA GLN A 328 8.25 25.17 9.83
C GLN A 328 6.98 24.89 10.62
N SER A 329 5.80 24.91 9.98
CA SER A 329 4.52 24.70 10.69
C SER A 329 4.16 23.25 10.98
N THR A 330 4.96 22.28 10.53
CA THR A 330 4.78 20.84 10.85
C THR A 330 6.06 20.30 11.51
N GLY A 331 5.90 19.31 12.38
CA GLY A 331 7.01 18.68 13.12
C GLY A 331 6.58 17.35 13.73
N ALA A 332 7.53 16.59 14.28
CA ALA A 332 7.25 15.30 14.88
C ALA A 332 6.14 15.39 15.94
N ALA A 333 5.26 14.39 15.98
CA ALA A 333 4.21 14.31 16.98
C ALA A 333 4.83 14.40 18.40
N PRO A 334 4.22 15.19 19.31
CA PRO A 334 4.64 15.17 20.71
C PRO A 334 4.56 13.72 21.18
N GLU A 335 5.59 13.23 21.89
CA GLU A 335 5.65 11.86 22.42
C GLU A 335 4.35 11.49 23.16
N SER A 336 3.32 11.02 22.44
CA SER A 336 2.59 9.87 22.91
C SER A 336 3.68 8.84 22.99
N LYS A 337 4.00 8.37 24.20
CA LYS A 337 4.74 7.12 24.37
C LYS A 337 4.31 6.22 23.21
N PRO A 338 5.21 5.80 22.32
CA PRO A 338 4.87 4.79 21.35
C PRO A 338 4.06 3.76 22.12
N ALA A 339 2.88 3.38 21.63
CA ALA A 339 2.34 2.10 22.05
C ALA A 339 3.53 1.17 21.89
N ALA A 340 4.11 0.75 23.03
CA ALA A 340 5.38 0.08 23.05
C ALA A 340 5.30 -0.99 21.98
N TYR A 341 6.33 -1.06 21.12
CA TYR A 341 6.57 -2.19 20.21
C TYR A 341 5.82 -3.39 20.77
N ALA A 342 4.72 -3.78 20.12
CA ALA A 342 3.72 -4.73 20.62
C ALA A 342 4.13 -5.34 21.96
N ALA A 343 3.78 -4.68 23.07
CA ALA A 343 3.98 -5.27 24.39
C ALA A 343 3.37 -6.68 24.32
N GLU A 344 4.25 -7.68 24.34
CA GLU A 344 4.01 -9.10 24.58
C GLU A 344 2.56 -9.54 24.26
N ARG A 345 2.26 -9.74 22.97
CA ARG A 345 0.94 -10.22 22.53
C ARG A 345 0.94 -11.74 22.42
N ILE A 346 -0.02 -12.38 23.06
CA ILE A 346 -0.20 -13.83 22.96
C ILE A 346 -1.10 -14.11 21.75
N THR A 347 -0.56 -14.84 20.78
CA THR A 347 -1.26 -15.24 19.56
C THR A 347 -1.59 -16.72 19.60
N LEU A 348 -2.87 -17.06 19.45
CA LEU A 348 -3.35 -18.44 19.38
C LEU A 348 -4.02 -18.67 18.04
N LYS A 349 -3.88 -19.87 17.46
CA LYS A 349 -4.60 -20.25 16.24
C LYS A 349 -4.95 -21.73 16.23
N GLN A 350 -6.17 -22.04 15.76
CA GLN A 350 -6.66 -23.39 15.50
C GLN A 350 -7.55 -23.38 14.25
N GLY A 351 -7.09 -24.01 13.16
CA GLY A 351 -7.76 -23.90 11.86
C GLY A 351 -8.01 -22.43 11.47
N PRO A 352 -9.23 -22.05 11.05
CA PRO A 352 -9.60 -20.67 10.71
C PRO A 352 -9.91 -19.77 11.92
N ALA A 353 -9.86 -20.30 13.16
CA ALA A 353 -9.99 -19.50 14.37
C ALA A 353 -8.63 -18.99 14.82
N PHE A 354 -8.52 -17.73 15.20
CA PHE A 354 -7.34 -17.21 15.89
C PHE A 354 -7.71 -16.16 16.93
N CYS A 355 -6.81 -15.93 17.89
CA CYS A 355 -7.01 -14.95 18.95
C CYS A 355 -5.75 -14.14 19.20
N LEU A 356 -5.95 -12.86 19.50
CA LEU A 356 -4.91 -11.95 19.94
C LEU A 356 -5.24 -11.44 21.35
N TRP A 357 -4.36 -11.75 22.29
CA TRP A 357 -4.48 -11.38 23.70
C TRP A 357 -3.35 -10.45 24.13
N SER A 358 -3.59 -9.65 25.17
CA SER A 358 -2.53 -8.98 25.92
C SER A 358 -1.65 -9.97 26.70
N GLU A 359 -0.49 -9.53 27.16
CA GLU A 359 0.37 -10.24 28.12
C GLU A 359 -0.36 -10.63 29.43
N LYS A 360 -1.43 -9.90 29.77
CA LYS A 360 -2.29 -10.18 30.94
C LYS A 360 -3.34 -11.26 30.66
N GLY A 361 -3.45 -11.72 29.42
CA GLY A 361 -4.47 -12.64 28.95
C GLY A 361 -5.84 -11.97 28.79
N THR A 362 -5.89 -10.69 28.43
CA THR A 362 -7.16 -9.96 28.19
C THR A 362 -7.32 -9.56 26.73
N ILE A 363 -8.57 -9.29 26.33
CA ILE A 363 -8.93 -8.63 25.08
C ILE A 363 -9.53 -7.27 25.44
N ASP A 364 -8.97 -6.21 24.88
CA ASP A 364 -9.47 -4.84 24.96
C ASP A 364 -9.11 -4.10 23.66
N LEU A 365 -10.06 -4.01 22.74
CA LEU A 365 -9.81 -3.42 21.43
C LEU A 365 -9.56 -1.90 21.50
N GLU A 366 -10.05 -1.19 22.52
CA GLU A 366 -9.72 0.23 22.69
C GLU A 366 -8.21 0.46 22.91
N ARG A 367 -7.48 -0.61 23.27
CA ARG A 367 -6.04 -0.59 23.57
C ARG A 367 -5.18 -1.31 22.52
N GLY A 368 -5.76 -1.76 21.41
CA GLY A 368 -5.01 -2.37 20.30
C GLY A 368 -5.84 -3.35 19.46
N ASN A 369 -5.17 -4.20 18.69
CA ASN A 369 -5.82 -5.07 17.69
C ASN A 369 -6.21 -6.45 18.26
N GLN A 370 -6.60 -6.50 19.54
CA GLN A 370 -6.92 -7.74 20.25
C GLN A 370 -8.30 -8.29 19.85
N GLY A 371 -8.52 -9.59 20.02
CA GLY A 371 -9.83 -10.18 19.74
C GLY A 371 -9.82 -11.67 19.47
N VAL A 372 -11.03 -12.20 19.29
CA VAL A 372 -11.28 -13.55 18.75
C VAL A 372 -11.76 -13.40 17.32
N PHE A 373 -11.15 -14.12 16.40
CA PHE A 373 -11.41 -14.04 14.97
C PHE A 373 -11.75 -15.44 14.45
N TYR A 374 -12.74 -15.52 13.55
CA TYR A 374 -13.04 -16.73 12.80
C TYR A 374 -13.71 -16.35 11.47
N ALA A 375 -13.18 -16.90 10.38
CA ALA A 375 -13.70 -16.69 9.02
C ALA A 375 -13.91 -15.20 8.68
N ASP A 376 -12.85 -14.40 8.82
CA ASP A 376 -12.81 -12.94 8.61
C ASP A 376 -13.79 -12.12 9.49
N THR A 377 -14.46 -12.74 10.46
CA THR A 377 -15.32 -12.06 11.43
C THR A 377 -14.60 -11.90 12.76
N HIS A 378 -14.67 -10.72 13.35
CA HIS A 378 -14.25 -10.43 14.72
C HIS A 378 -15.40 -10.72 15.69
N TRP A 379 -15.23 -11.72 16.55
CA TRP A 379 -16.29 -12.22 17.42
C TRP A 379 -16.34 -11.51 18.76
N LEU A 380 -15.18 -11.18 19.34
CA LEU A 380 -15.07 -10.51 20.64
C LEU A 380 -14.10 -9.34 20.56
N ASN A 381 -14.53 -8.18 21.05
CA ASN A 381 -13.68 -6.99 21.20
C ASN A 381 -13.32 -6.66 22.65
N THR A 382 -13.99 -7.29 23.61
CA THR A 382 -13.63 -7.22 25.03
C THR A 382 -13.74 -8.60 25.64
N TYR A 383 -12.71 -8.99 26.39
CA TYR A 383 -12.71 -10.13 27.30
C TYR A 383 -11.75 -9.81 28.45
N GLN A 384 -12.29 -9.42 29.60
CA GLN A 384 -11.50 -9.02 30.76
C GLN A 384 -11.98 -9.76 31.99
N ILE A 385 -11.03 -10.32 32.73
CA ILE A 385 -11.24 -10.83 34.07
C ILE A 385 -10.66 -9.83 35.07
N LYS A 386 -11.47 -9.47 36.07
CA LYS A 386 -11.04 -8.62 37.18
C LYS A 386 -11.25 -9.35 38.50
N ILE A 387 -10.33 -9.14 39.43
CA ILE A 387 -10.49 -9.55 40.83
C ILE A 387 -10.42 -8.29 41.69
N ASP A 388 -11.48 -8.03 42.46
CA ASP A 388 -11.72 -6.78 43.20
C ASP A 388 -11.62 -5.54 42.28
N GLY A 389 -12.22 -5.61 41.09
CA GLY A 389 -12.26 -4.51 40.12
C GLY A 389 -10.95 -4.25 39.37
N VAL A 390 -9.91 -5.08 39.55
CA VAL A 390 -8.58 -4.89 38.96
C VAL A 390 -8.21 -6.02 37.99
N VAL A 391 -7.65 -5.67 36.83
CA VAL A 391 -7.00 -6.63 35.91
C VAL A 391 -5.57 -6.88 36.38
N HIS A 392 -5.30 -8.08 36.86
CA HIS A 392 -4.00 -8.45 37.47
C HIS A 392 -2.98 -8.91 36.43
N GLN A 393 -1.69 -8.71 36.73
CA GLN A 393 -0.57 -9.23 35.93
C GLN A 393 -0.27 -10.68 36.35
N PRO A 394 -0.09 -11.62 35.41
CA PRO A 394 0.37 -12.96 35.76
C PRO A 394 1.83 -12.93 36.24
N VAL A 395 2.15 -13.78 37.21
CA VAL A 395 3.54 -14.03 37.65
C VAL A 395 4.23 -15.11 36.82
N TRP A 396 3.45 -15.87 36.04
CA TRP A 396 3.93 -16.91 35.15
C TRP A 396 2.95 -17.12 34.01
N THR A 397 3.47 -17.32 32.80
CA THR A 397 2.73 -17.57 31.57
C THR A 397 3.44 -18.66 30.77
N ASP A 398 2.69 -19.62 30.25
CA ASP A 398 3.13 -20.63 29.29
C ASP A 398 2.18 -20.61 28.09
N VAL A 399 2.71 -20.41 26.88
CA VAL A 399 1.93 -20.26 25.65
C VAL A 399 2.21 -21.44 24.73
N GLN A 400 1.14 -22.04 24.22
CA GLN A 400 1.13 -23.10 23.22
C GLN A 400 0.40 -22.60 21.97
N GLN A 401 0.45 -23.38 20.88
CA GLN A 401 -0.14 -22.99 19.59
C GLN A 401 -1.61 -22.58 19.69
N ASN A 402 -2.41 -23.34 20.45
CA ASN A 402 -3.85 -23.16 20.56
C ASN A 402 -4.29 -22.84 21.99
N GLY A 403 -3.40 -22.48 22.90
CA GLY A 403 -3.79 -22.19 24.28
C GLY A 403 -2.69 -21.58 25.11
N PHE A 404 -3.03 -21.16 26.32
CA PHE A 404 -2.04 -20.72 27.30
C PHE A 404 -2.46 -21.11 28.71
N SER A 405 -1.47 -21.19 29.60
CA SER A 405 -1.67 -21.30 31.04
C SER A 405 -1.04 -20.11 31.74
N MET A 406 -1.72 -19.56 32.75
CA MET A 406 -1.24 -18.43 33.54
C MET A 406 -1.42 -18.66 35.02
N ARG A 407 -0.55 -18.04 35.82
CA ARG A 407 -0.66 -18.00 37.28
C ARG A 407 -0.60 -16.56 37.77
N TYR A 408 -1.49 -16.22 38.69
CA TYR A 408 -1.58 -14.93 39.35
C TYR A 408 -1.47 -15.13 40.86
N VAL A 409 -0.79 -14.23 41.56
CA VAL A 409 -0.66 -14.28 43.02
C VAL A 409 -1.04 -12.92 43.57
N LEU A 410 -2.08 -12.89 44.41
CA LEU A 410 -2.65 -11.67 44.98
C LEU A 410 -2.49 -11.68 46.50
N GLU A 411 -1.93 -10.61 47.06
CA GLU A 411 -1.87 -10.38 48.51
C GLU A 411 -3.12 -9.64 48.98
N LEU A 412 -3.90 -10.26 49.86
CA LEU A 412 -5.18 -9.72 50.34
C LEU A 412 -5.06 -8.94 51.65
N GLY A 413 -3.87 -8.96 52.25
CA GLY A 413 -3.52 -8.32 53.53
C GLY A 413 -3.69 -9.26 54.73
N ASP A 414 -4.67 -10.16 54.70
CA ASP A 414 -4.92 -11.19 55.71
C ASP A 414 -4.51 -12.61 55.26
N GLY A 415 -4.11 -12.75 53.99
CA GLY A 415 -3.65 -13.99 53.36
C GLY A 415 -3.34 -13.78 51.88
N THR A 416 -3.10 -14.88 51.17
CA THR A 416 -2.72 -14.87 49.74
C THR A 416 -3.69 -15.69 48.91
N LEU A 417 -4.01 -15.20 47.70
CA LEU A 417 -4.83 -15.90 46.71
C LEU A 417 -3.96 -16.30 45.52
N ASP A 418 -3.81 -17.60 45.30
CA ASP A 418 -3.11 -18.20 44.16
C ASP A 418 -4.14 -18.60 43.10
N VAL A 419 -4.13 -17.94 41.95
CA VAL A 419 -5.09 -18.14 40.87
C VAL A 419 -4.37 -18.74 39.67
N ARG A 420 -4.93 -19.81 39.11
CA ARG A 420 -4.46 -20.45 37.89
C ARG A 420 -5.51 -20.34 36.81
N ARG A 421 -5.07 -20.09 35.60
CA ARG A 421 -5.89 -20.02 34.41
C ARG A 421 -5.35 -20.95 33.34
N LYS A 422 -6.24 -21.64 32.63
CA LYS A 422 -5.94 -22.42 31.45
C LYS A 422 -6.96 -22.10 30.37
N LEU A 423 -6.48 -21.58 29.25
CA LEU A 423 -7.32 -21.22 28.12
C LEU A 423 -6.92 -22.04 26.90
N VAL A 424 -7.91 -22.63 26.22
CA VAL A 424 -7.73 -23.45 25.01
C VAL A 424 -8.70 -22.98 23.94
N LEU A 425 -8.14 -22.65 22.77
CA LEU A 425 -8.83 -22.35 21.53
C LEU A 425 -9.05 -23.64 20.75
N TYR A 426 -10.31 -23.94 20.48
CA TYR A 426 -10.75 -24.95 19.55
C TYR A 426 -11.25 -24.30 18.27
N HIS A 427 -11.55 -25.13 17.26
CA HIS A 427 -11.99 -24.67 15.95
C HIS A 427 -13.23 -23.74 15.99
N ARG A 428 -14.19 -24.03 16.89
CA ARG A 428 -15.47 -23.29 17.02
C ARG A 428 -15.78 -22.83 18.44
N SER A 429 -14.81 -22.95 19.33
CA SER A 429 -15.01 -22.54 20.70
C SER A 429 -13.70 -22.17 21.38
N LEU A 430 -13.83 -21.46 22.47
CA LEU A 430 -12.78 -21.07 23.38
C LEU A 430 -13.23 -21.51 24.77
N VAL A 431 -12.40 -22.28 25.46
CA VAL A 431 -12.66 -22.72 26.84
C VAL A 431 -11.62 -22.07 27.74
N ASP A 432 -12.08 -21.30 28.73
CA ASP A 432 -11.25 -20.61 29.72
C ASP A 432 -11.60 -21.11 31.12
N GLU A 433 -10.67 -21.86 31.72
CA GLU A 433 -10.80 -22.45 33.04
C GLU A 433 -9.95 -21.67 34.04
N TRP A 434 -10.59 -21.20 35.11
CA TRP A 434 -9.96 -20.51 36.22
C TRP A 434 -10.12 -21.35 37.48
N SER A 435 -9.05 -21.45 38.27
CA SER A 435 -9.07 -22.09 39.58
C SER A 435 -8.29 -21.23 40.55
N TRP A 436 -8.67 -21.27 41.82
CA TRP A 436 -8.00 -20.49 42.84
C TRP A 436 -7.84 -21.31 44.11
N THR A 437 -6.79 -21.01 44.86
CA THR A 437 -6.50 -21.59 46.17
C THR A 437 -6.09 -20.47 47.11
N ARG A 438 -6.59 -20.53 48.35
CA ARG A 438 -6.35 -19.52 49.37
C ARG A 438 -5.37 -20.04 50.42
N TRP A 439 -4.44 -19.19 50.82
CA TRP A 439 -3.46 -19.45 51.87
C TRP A 439 -3.58 -18.38 52.96
N GLY A 440 -4.30 -18.72 54.04
CA GLY A 440 -4.61 -17.77 55.12
C GLY A 440 -5.69 -16.75 54.75
N GLY A 441 -6.15 -16.00 55.76
CA GLY A 441 -7.19 -14.99 55.62
C GLY A 441 -8.60 -15.56 55.43
N ASN A 442 -9.61 -14.70 55.55
CA ASN A 442 -11.01 -15.04 55.30
C ASN A 442 -11.78 -13.91 54.60
N ARG A 443 -11.07 -12.95 54.00
CA ARG A 443 -11.65 -11.88 53.19
C ARG A 443 -12.27 -12.41 51.89
N ASP A 444 -13.51 -12.01 51.64
CA ASP A 444 -14.22 -12.20 50.37
C ASP A 444 -13.56 -11.38 49.25
N CYS A 445 -13.61 -11.91 48.01
CA CYS A 445 -13.19 -11.20 46.81
C CYS A 445 -14.28 -11.24 45.74
N ASP A 446 -14.36 -10.21 44.91
CA ASP A 446 -15.22 -10.20 43.72
C ASP A 446 -14.43 -10.68 42.50
N PHE A 447 -15.01 -11.64 41.76
CA PHE A 447 -14.51 -12.10 40.47
C PHE A 447 -15.46 -11.61 39.38
N GLU A 448 -14.97 -10.84 38.42
CA GLU A 448 -15.78 -10.18 37.40
C GLU A 448 -15.32 -10.61 36.00
N LEU A 449 -16.28 -10.92 35.13
CA LEU A 449 -16.06 -11.11 33.69
C LEU A 449 -16.77 -9.98 32.93
N HIS A 450 -16.00 -9.24 32.14
CA HIS A 450 -16.50 -8.33 31.12
C HIS A 450 -16.26 -8.95 29.74
N VAL A 451 -17.32 -9.10 28.96
CA VAL A 451 -17.24 -9.71 27.62
C VAL A 451 -18.15 -8.97 26.65
N SER A 452 -17.63 -8.58 25.50
CA SER A 452 -18.39 -7.81 24.51
C SER A 452 -18.23 -8.43 23.14
N PRO A 453 -19.33 -8.85 22.49
CA PRO A 453 -19.27 -9.40 21.15
C PRO A 453 -19.36 -8.29 20.10
N ASP A 454 -18.76 -8.52 18.94
CA ASP A 454 -18.50 -7.48 17.94
C ASP A 454 -19.23 -7.75 16.60
N PHE A 455 -18.88 -8.85 15.93
CA PHE A 455 -19.33 -9.27 14.60
C PHE A 455 -18.85 -8.41 13.41
N ARG A 456 -17.94 -7.45 13.63
CA ARG A 456 -17.31 -6.70 12.53
C ARG A 456 -16.51 -7.60 11.60
N ASP A 457 -16.52 -7.26 10.32
CA ASP A 457 -15.62 -7.86 9.33
C ASP A 457 -14.17 -7.38 9.58
N VAL A 458 -13.18 -8.21 9.26
CA VAL A 458 -11.75 -7.87 9.37
C VAL A 458 -11.40 -6.60 8.57
N PHE A 459 -12.08 -6.35 7.45
CA PHE A 459 -11.90 -5.12 6.69
C PHE A 459 -12.46 -3.88 7.41
N GLU A 460 -13.52 -4.01 8.21
CA GLU A 460 -14.02 -2.90 9.05
C GLU A 460 -13.06 -2.59 10.20
N LEU A 461 -12.35 -3.58 10.75
CA LEU A 461 -11.23 -3.36 11.68
C LEU A 461 -10.04 -2.70 10.98
N ARG A 462 -9.93 -2.92 9.67
CA ARG A 462 -9.04 -2.23 8.73
C ARG A 462 -9.68 -0.98 8.11
N GLY A 463 -10.74 -0.45 8.72
CA GLY A 463 -11.18 0.94 8.50
C GLY A 463 -12.05 1.11 7.28
N PHE A 464 -12.32 0.02 6.56
CA PHE A 464 -13.30 0.02 5.48
C PHE A 464 -14.68 0.34 6.05
N GLN A 465 -15.35 1.29 5.41
CA GLN A 465 -16.72 1.62 5.78
C GLN A 465 -17.67 0.63 5.12
N SER A 466 -18.36 -0.15 5.94
CA SER A 466 -19.48 -0.92 5.45
C SER A 466 -20.63 0.02 5.06
N PRO A 467 -21.18 -0.07 3.84
CA PRO A 467 -22.30 0.79 3.41
C PRO A 467 -23.57 0.55 4.23
N SER A 468 -23.70 -0.62 4.88
CA SER A 468 -24.78 -0.90 5.83
C SER A 468 -24.43 -2.08 6.74
N LYS A 469 -24.89 -2.06 8.00
CA LYS A 469 -24.66 -3.16 8.97
C LYS A 469 -25.82 -4.13 9.02
N GLY A 470 -25.52 -5.40 9.33
CA GLY A 470 -26.50 -6.44 9.62
C GLY A 470 -27.33 -6.16 10.89
N THR A 471 -28.21 -7.10 11.24
CA THR A 471 -29.06 -6.98 12.43
C THR A 471 -28.58 -7.89 13.55
N ARG A 472 -28.42 -7.32 14.75
CA ARG A 472 -28.00 -8.05 15.95
C ARG A 472 -29.15 -8.19 16.95
N ARG A 473 -29.25 -9.37 17.58
CA ARG A 473 -30.09 -9.66 18.74
C ARG A 473 -29.24 -10.30 19.82
N SER A 474 -29.53 -10.04 21.09
CA SER A 474 -28.77 -10.59 22.22
C SER A 474 -29.70 -10.89 23.37
N GLU A 475 -29.50 -12.03 24.02
CA GLU A 475 -30.38 -12.56 25.06
C GLU A 475 -29.57 -13.17 26.20
N LEU A 476 -30.06 -12.98 27.43
CA LEU A 476 -29.55 -13.70 28.59
C LEU A 476 -30.13 -15.11 28.61
N GLY A 477 -29.27 -16.11 28.69
CA GLY A 477 -29.63 -17.51 28.84
C GLY A 477 -29.80 -17.91 30.30
N GLU A 478 -30.17 -19.17 30.51
CA GLU A 478 -30.23 -19.77 31.84
C GLU A 478 -28.85 -19.78 32.52
N SER A 479 -28.83 -19.79 33.85
CA SER A 479 -27.62 -19.99 34.66
C SER A 479 -26.47 -18.99 34.43
N GLY A 480 -26.75 -17.83 33.83
CA GLY A 480 -25.75 -16.79 33.57
C GLY A 480 -25.15 -16.82 32.16
N GLY A 481 -25.65 -17.66 31.25
CA GLY A 481 -25.20 -17.66 29.85
C GLY A 481 -25.69 -16.45 29.05
N GLU A 482 -25.12 -16.25 27.87
CA GLU A 482 -25.56 -15.25 26.88
C GLU A 482 -25.57 -15.86 25.48
N SER A 483 -26.53 -15.46 24.66
CA SER A 483 -26.56 -15.79 23.23
C SER A 483 -26.67 -14.51 22.41
N HIS A 484 -25.87 -14.42 21.35
CA HIS A 484 -25.84 -13.29 20.44
C HIS A 484 -25.99 -13.79 19.01
N LEU A 485 -27.01 -13.29 18.32
CA LEU A 485 -27.30 -13.59 16.94
C LEU A 485 -27.05 -12.36 16.09
N TYR A 486 -26.27 -12.50 15.03
CA TYR A 486 -26.05 -11.46 14.04
C TYR A 486 -26.35 -11.99 12.64
N ILE A 487 -27.28 -11.34 11.95
CA ILE A 487 -27.61 -11.65 10.55
C ILE A 487 -26.92 -10.59 9.69
N GLY A 488 -25.86 -10.99 9.00
CA GLY A 488 -25.09 -10.12 8.12
C GLY A 488 -25.84 -9.77 6.85
N LYS A 489 -25.37 -8.75 6.13
CA LYS A 489 -25.90 -8.35 4.81
C LYS A 489 -25.64 -9.37 3.72
N ASP A 490 -24.68 -10.27 3.93
CA ASP A 490 -24.49 -11.48 3.13
C ASP A 490 -25.59 -12.53 3.32
N GLY A 491 -26.56 -12.30 4.22
CA GLY A 491 -27.60 -13.24 4.58
C GLY A 491 -27.11 -14.38 5.48
N VAL A 492 -25.85 -14.34 5.92
CA VAL A 492 -25.26 -15.37 6.78
C VAL A 492 -25.55 -15.05 8.24
N THR A 493 -26.08 -16.04 8.94
CA THR A 493 -26.36 -15.94 10.37
C THR A 493 -25.12 -16.36 11.17
N ARG A 494 -24.67 -15.49 12.07
CA ARG A 494 -23.52 -15.69 12.96
C ARG A 494 -24.04 -15.75 14.39
N GLU A 495 -23.81 -16.87 15.05
CA GLU A 495 -24.31 -17.11 16.40
C GLU A 495 -23.12 -17.28 17.36
N LEU A 496 -23.12 -16.52 18.45
CA LEU A 496 -22.13 -16.60 19.52
C LEU A 496 -22.85 -16.96 20.82
N ASN A 497 -22.40 -18.02 21.48
CA ASN A 497 -22.93 -18.47 22.75
C ASN A 497 -21.84 -18.42 23.83
N ILE A 498 -22.17 -17.86 24.98
CA ILE A 498 -21.31 -17.75 26.15
C ILE A 498 -21.97 -18.55 27.27
N VAL A 499 -21.29 -19.58 27.74
CA VAL A 499 -21.71 -20.42 28.86
C VAL A 499 -20.72 -20.22 30.00
N VAL A 500 -21.26 -19.99 31.21
CA VAL A 500 -20.45 -19.78 32.40
C VAL A 500 -20.84 -20.77 33.48
N THR A 501 -19.87 -21.20 34.29
CA THR A 501 -20.11 -22.09 35.43
C THR A 501 -19.11 -21.78 36.54
N PRO A 502 -19.54 -21.63 37.81
CA PRO A 502 -20.92 -21.63 38.32
C PRO A 502 -21.74 -20.42 37.85
N SER A 503 -23.03 -20.36 38.22
CA SER A 503 -23.87 -19.18 37.93
C SER A 503 -23.41 -17.94 38.71
N PRO A 504 -23.39 -16.76 38.06
CA PRO A 504 -23.00 -15.51 38.70
C PRO A 504 -24.07 -15.00 39.67
N VAL A 505 -23.65 -14.16 40.62
CA VAL A 505 -24.56 -13.45 41.54
C VAL A 505 -25.17 -12.22 40.86
N ASP A 506 -24.41 -11.52 40.01
CA ASP A 506 -24.91 -10.45 39.15
C ASP A 506 -24.73 -10.84 37.68
N ASN A 507 -25.79 -10.69 36.91
CA ASN A 507 -25.88 -11.18 35.55
C ASN A 507 -26.55 -10.16 34.62
N GLU A 508 -25.75 -9.46 33.83
CA GLU A 508 -26.21 -8.51 32.81
C GLU A 508 -25.50 -8.79 31.48
N LEU A 509 -26.09 -8.45 30.33
CA LEU A 509 -25.40 -8.70 29.05
C LEU A 509 -24.01 -8.05 29.03
N GLY A 510 -22.99 -8.87 28.78
CA GLY A 510 -21.58 -8.50 28.78
C GLY A 510 -20.92 -8.30 30.14
N PHE A 511 -21.64 -8.53 31.25
CA PHE A 511 -21.08 -8.43 32.61
C PHE A 511 -21.57 -9.57 33.52
N LYS A 512 -20.63 -10.18 34.24
CA LYS A 512 -20.91 -11.25 35.21
C LYS A 512 -20.05 -11.01 36.45
N ARG A 513 -20.64 -11.14 37.64
CA ARG A 513 -19.91 -11.09 38.91
C ARG A 513 -20.18 -12.34 39.74
N TRP A 514 -19.13 -12.88 40.34
CA TRP A 514 -19.19 -13.93 41.36
C TRP A 514 -18.53 -13.42 42.64
N LYS A 515 -19.06 -13.86 43.78
CA LYS A 515 -18.43 -13.63 45.07
C LYS A 515 -17.62 -14.85 45.47
N MET A 516 -16.30 -14.68 45.61
CA MET A 516 -15.39 -15.71 46.11
C MET A 516 -15.46 -15.69 47.64
N ASP A 517 -16.15 -16.67 48.23
CA ASP A 517 -16.27 -16.83 49.68
C ASP A 517 -14.88 -16.95 50.32
N GLY A 518 -14.56 -16.02 51.22
CA GLY A 518 -13.28 -15.96 51.91
C GLY A 518 -13.02 -17.18 52.82
N THR A 519 -14.06 -17.92 53.22
CA THR A 519 -13.94 -19.14 54.02
C THR A 519 -13.66 -20.39 53.18
N ALA A 520 -13.90 -20.35 51.87
CA ALA A 520 -13.63 -21.48 50.99
C ALA A 520 -12.12 -21.57 50.67
N PRO A 521 -11.50 -22.76 50.83
CA PRO A 521 -10.05 -22.91 50.60
C PRO A 521 -9.67 -22.90 49.12
N SER A 522 -10.60 -23.20 48.22
CA SER A 522 -10.41 -23.22 46.78
C SER A 522 -11.74 -23.13 46.02
N GLY A 523 -11.67 -22.86 44.73
CA GLY A 523 -12.82 -22.86 43.83
C GLY A 523 -12.43 -22.80 42.37
N THR A 524 -13.42 -22.90 41.49
CA THR A 524 -13.22 -22.93 40.03
C THR A 524 -14.30 -22.15 39.28
N PHE A 525 -13.91 -21.53 38.18
CA PHE A 525 -14.80 -20.97 37.16
C PHE A 525 -14.44 -21.57 35.79
N ARG A 526 -15.44 -21.79 34.96
CA ARG A 526 -15.28 -22.25 33.58
C ARG A 526 -16.15 -21.41 32.67
N PHE A 527 -15.55 -20.86 31.63
CA PHE A 527 -16.21 -20.08 30.59
C PHE A 527 -16.02 -20.77 29.26
N GLU A 528 -17.10 -21.04 28.55
CA GLU A 528 -17.08 -21.61 27.21
C GLU A 528 -17.76 -20.64 26.26
N ILE A 529 -17.00 -20.15 25.29
CA ILE A 529 -17.49 -19.26 24.24
C ILE A 529 -17.46 -20.06 22.95
N SER A 530 -18.60 -20.21 22.29
CA SER A 530 -18.70 -20.96 21.04
C SER A 530 -19.33 -20.10 19.95
N TRP A 531 -18.90 -20.31 18.71
CA TRP A 531 -19.42 -19.60 17.55
C TRP A 531 -19.85 -20.56 16.44
N MET A 532 -20.94 -20.21 15.77
CA MET A 532 -21.50 -20.96 14.66
C MET A 532 -21.77 -20.04 13.45
N VAL A 533 -21.40 -20.55 12.28
CA VAL A 533 -21.66 -19.96 10.97
C VAL A 533 -22.16 -21.07 10.03
N PRO A 534 -23.42 -21.04 9.55
CA PRO A 534 -23.95 -22.02 8.60
C PRO A 534 -23.12 -22.06 7.32
N GLY A 535 -22.76 -23.26 6.84
CA GLY A 535 -21.91 -23.41 5.66
C GLY A 535 -20.47 -22.95 5.85
N GLY A 536 -20.03 -22.71 7.10
CA GLY A 536 -18.66 -22.32 7.44
C GLY A 536 -17.62 -23.33 6.93
N LEU A 537 -16.36 -22.89 6.89
CA LEU A 537 -15.23 -23.66 6.38
C LEU A 537 -15.22 -25.09 6.94
N VAL A 538 -15.44 -26.07 6.06
CA VAL A 538 -15.42 -27.49 6.38
C VAL A 538 -13.96 -27.93 6.41
N MET A 539 -13.53 -28.53 7.52
CA MET A 539 -12.19 -29.06 7.68
C MET A 539 -12.20 -30.58 7.45
N HIS A 540 -11.20 -31.05 6.72
CA HIS A 540 -10.75 -32.43 6.81
C HIS A 540 -9.68 -32.53 7.90
N ASP A 541 -9.62 -33.69 8.55
CA ASP A 541 -8.86 -33.97 9.78
C ASP A 541 -7.46 -33.32 9.78
N GLU A 542 -7.20 -32.38 10.71
CA GLU A 542 -5.89 -31.75 10.91
C GLU A 542 -4.94 -32.77 11.57
N HIS A 543 -4.52 -33.78 10.82
CA HIS A 543 -3.37 -34.58 11.25
C HIS A 543 -2.18 -33.63 11.35
N ARG A 544 -1.54 -33.64 12.52
CA ARG A 544 -0.20 -33.07 12.69
C ARG A 544 0.65 -33.70 11.57
N MET A 545 1.38 -32.88 10.81
CA MET A 545 2.36 -33.48 9.90
C MET A 545 3.37 -34.20 10.79
N ASP A 546 3.45 -35.52 10.65
CA ASP A 546 4.50 -36.33 11.27
C ASP A 546 5.89 -35.99 10.68
N ASP A 547 5.94 -35.12 9.67
CA ASP A 547 7.10 -34.82 8.81
C ASP A 547 7.77 -33.45 9.09
N VAL A 548 7.62 -32.87 10.29
CA VAL A 548 8.44 -31.69 10.66
C VAL A 548 9.88 -32.18 10.88
N PRO A 549 10.88 -31.70 10.11
CA PRO A 549 12.25 -32.17 10.22
C PRO A 549 12.76 -31.96 11.64
N VAL A 550 13.34 -33.00 12.22
CA VAL A 550 14.12 -32.87 13.47
C VAL A 550 15.49 -32.31 13.09
N PHE A 551 15.92 -31.23 13.73
CA PHE A 551 17.21 -30.63 13.45
C PHE A 551 17.96 -30.25 14.72
N ASP A 552 19.28 -30.33 14.61
CA ASP A 552 20.24 -29.96 15.66
C ASP A 552 21.34 -29.10 15.03
N ILE A 553 21.48 -27.87 15.51
CA ILE A 553 22.44 -26.88 15.02
C ILE A 553 23.32 -26.44 16.19
N GLU A 554 24.63 -26.56 16.02
CA GLU A 554 25.62 -26.20 17.05
C GLU A 554 25.50 -24.73 17.47
N ASN A 555 25.22 -23.84 16.53
CA ASN A 555 24.94 -22.44 16.84
C ASN A 555 23.54 -22.27 17.48
N ALA A 556 23.53 -21.94 18.77
CA ALA A 556 22.32 -21.80 19.57
C ALA A 556 21.32 -20.73 19.05
N ILE A 557 21.79 -19.67 18.39
CA ILE A 557 20.90 -18.63 17.83
C ILE A 557 20.16 -19.19 16.62
N TRP A 558 20.89 -19.85 15.71
CA TRP A 558 20.29 -20.54 14.56
C TRP A 558 19.28 -21.60 15.02
N GLN A 559 19.65 -22.43 16.00
CA GLN A 559 18.74 -23.43 16.57
C GLN A 559 17.44 -22.80 17.11
N ARG A 560 17.56 -21.72 17.88
CA ARG A 560 16.41 -21.02 18.47
C ARG A 560 15.50 -20.42 17.39
N VAL A 561 16.06 -19.74 16.40
CA VAL A 561 15.31 -19.07 15.32
C VAL A 561 14.62 -20.08 14.41
N LEU A 562 15.30 -21.17 13.99
CA LEU A 562 14.66 -22.21 13.18
C LEU A 562 13.55 -22.96 13.95
N LYS A 563 13.73 -23.14 15.26
CA LYS A 563 12.67 -23.73 16.10
C LYS A 563 11.43 -22.84 16.10
N ARG A 564 11.60 -21.53 16.33
CA ARG A 564 10.47 -20.59 16.28
C ARG A 564 9.81 -20.56 14.90
N SER A 565 10.61 -20.51 13.84
CA SER A 565 10.14 -20.58 12.45
C SER A 565 9.27 -21.82 12.18
N SER A 566 9.67 -22.98 12.70
CA SER A 566 8.92 -24.24 12.55
C SER A 566 7.64 -24.27 13.38
N GLU A 567 7.62 -23.65 14.56
CA GLU A 567 6.41 -23.49 15.37
C GLU A 567 5.41 -22.51 14.73
N ASP A 568 5.91 -21.43 14.12
CA ASP A 568 5.09 -20.41 13.48
C ASP A 568 4.42 -20.92 12.20
N ILE A 569 5.14 -21.69 11.37
CA ILE A 569 4.55 -22.26 10.16
C ILE A 569 3.45 -23.28 10.51
N GLU A 570 3.65 -24.10 11.55
CA GLU A 570 2.63 -25.01 12.04
C GLU A 570 1.41 -24.27 12.60
N MET A 571 1.62 -23.16 13.32
CA MET A 571 0.54 -22.29 13.80
C MET A 571 -0.33 -21.76 12.65
N LEU A 572 0.28 -21.34 11.55
CA LEU A 572 -0.40 -20.70 10.43
C LEU A 572 -1.19 -21.68 9.54
N ARG A 573 -1.07 -22.99 9.72
CA ARG A 573 -1.74 -23.98 8.87
C ARG A 573 -3.27 -23.88 8.88
N GLN A 574 -3.86 -24.06 7.71
CA GLN A 574 -5.30 -24.19 7.50
C GLN A 574 -5.56 -25.05 6.26
N ASP A 575 -6.59 -25.89 6.32
CA ASP A 575 -7.04 -26.67 5.17
C ASP A 575 -8.12 -25.91 4.40
N PHE A 576 -7.96 -25.85 3.09
CA PHE A 576 -8.91 -25.24 2.14
C PHE A 576 -9.63 -26.29 1.27
N GLY A 577 -9.56 -27.58 1.66
CA GLY A 577 -10.17 -28.73 1.00
C GLY A 577 -9.18 -29.64 0.27
N PHE A 578 -7.89 -29.27 0.22
CA PHE A 578 -6.85 -29.96 -0.56
C PHE A 578 -5.57 -30.19 0.28
N GLY A 579 -5.71 -30.21 1.60
CA GLY A 579 -4.64 -30.37 2.56
C GLY A 579 -4.22 -29.05 3.21
N ALA A 580 -3.76 -29.14 4.45
CA ALA A 580 -3.39 -27.97 5.23
C ALA A 580 -2.11 -27.30 4.71
N LEU A 581 -2.20 -25.99 4.46
CA LEU A 581 -1.09 -25.13 4.05
C LEU A 581 -1.13 -23.82 4.87
N PRO A 582 -0.04 -23.06 4.98
CA PRO A 582 -0.01 -21.85 5.80
C PRO A 582 -0.89 -20.73 5.21
N VAL A 583 -1.67 -20.06 6.07
CA VAL A 583 -2.23 -18.73 5.77
C VAL A 583 -1.13 -17.68 5.80
N ALA A 584 -1.33 -16.51 5.18
CA ALA A 584 -0.26 -15.50 5.05
C ALA A 584 0.24 -14.98 6.40
N GLY A 585 -0.61 -14.41 7.25
CA GLY A 585 -0.21 -14.09 8.62
C GLY A 585 -1.20 -13.27 9.43
N LEU A 586 -0.94 -13.16 10.73
CA LEU A 586 -1.93 -12.69 11.70
C LEU A 586 -1.61 -11.28 12.21
N PRO A 587 -2.64 -10.43 12.42
CA PRO A 587 -4.08 -10.74 12.23
C PRO A 587 -4.63 -10.48 10.83
N TRP A 588 -3.97 -9.64 10.02
CA TRP A 588 -4.62 -9.01 8.86
C TRP A 588 -4.78 -9.93 7.66
N PHE A 589 -3.85 -10.87 7.51
CA PHE A 589 -3.74 -11.75 6.35
C PHE A 589 -3.99 -13.21 6.75
N GLY A 590 -4.84 -13.45 7.75
CA GLY A 590 -5.17 -14.77 8.29
C GLY A 590 -6.00 -15.66 7.36
N THR A 591 -5.74 -15.62 6.05
CA THR A 591 -6.37 -16.42 4.99
C THR A 591 -5.34 -16.86 3.94
N LEU A 592 -5.78 -17.59 2.92
CA LEU A 592 -4.96 -17.97 1.78
C LEU A 592 -4.61 -16.75 0.91
N PHE A 593 -3.31 -16.48 0.80
CA PHE A 593 -2.71 -15.70 -0.27
C PHE A 593 -1.84 -16.62 -1.14
N GLY A 594 -2.10 -16.65 -2.45
CA GLY A 594 -1.39 -17.53 -3.38
C GLY A 594 0.10 -17.21 -3.48
N ARG A 595 0.46 -15.91 -3.46
CA ARG A 595 1.86 -15.46 -3.49
C ARG A 595 2.62 -15.95 -2.27
N ASP A 596 2.12 -15.62 -1.08
CA ASP A 596 2.71 -15.99 0.20
C ASP A 596 2.84 -17.51 0.32
N ALA A 597 1.80 -18.25 -0.07
CA ALA A 597 1.82 -19.72 -0.04
C ALA A 597 2.88 -20.30 -0.99
N ILE A 598 3.07 -19.75 -2.19
CA ILE A 598 4.09 -20.21 -3.14
C ILE A 598 5.51 -19.88 -2.64
N ILE A 599 5.75 -18.64 -2.21
CA ILE A 599 7.08 -18.23 -1.70
C ILE A 599 7.44 -19.05 -0.47
N THR A 600 6.50 -19.23 0.46
CA THR A 600 6.70 -20.06 1.65
C THR A 600 6.97 -21.52 1.25
N ALA A 601 6.25 -22.05 0.26
CA ALA A 601 6.51 -23.39 -0.27
C ALA A 601 7.93 -23.53 -0.84
N PHE A 602 8.46 -22.53 -1.56
CA PHE A 602 9.86 -22.53 -2.01
C PHE A 602 10.85 -22.53 -0.83
N GLN A 603 10.58 -21.71 0.18
CA GLN A 603 11.46 -21.58 1.35
C GLN A 603 11.58 -22.89 2.15
N PHE A 604 10.53 -23.71 2.16
CA PHE A 604 10.51 -25.03 2.80
C PHE A 604 10.76 -26.20 1.84
N LEU A 605 10.81 -25.98 0.52
CA LEU A 605 10.74 -27.03 -0.50
C LEU A 605 11.76 -28.17 -0.29
N VAL A 606 12.99 -27.80 0.08
CA VAL A 606 14.08 -28.76 0.25
C VAL A 606 13.81 -29.71 1.42
N THR A 607 13.26 -29.23 2.52
CA THR A 607 13.10 -30.02 3.75
C THR A 607 11.68 -30.58 3.91
N GLN A 608 10.67 -29.85 3.46
CA GLN A 608 9.25 -30.16 3.62
C GLN A 608 8.47 -29.91 2.30
N PRO A 609 8.68 -30.74 1.26
CA PRO A 609 8.04 -30.55 -0.06
C PRO A 609 6.50 -30.66 -0.03
N LEU A 610 5.93 -31.24 1.04
CA LEU A 610 4.48 -31.39 1.17
C LEU A 610 3.73 -30.05 1.18
N TYR A 611 4.36 -28.98 1.70
CA TYR A 611 3.79 -27.63 1.59
C TYR A 611 3.62 -27.20 0.13
N ALA A 612 4.59 -27.49 -0.73
CA ALA A 612 4.50 -27.18 -2.14
C ALA A 612 3.43 -28.02 -2.85
N GLU A 613 3.35 -29.32 -2.57
CA GLU A 613 2.31 -30.20 -3.12
C GLU A 613 0.88 -29.72 -2.78
N ARG A 614 0.65 -29.32 -1.52
CA ARG A 614 -0.66 -28.81 -1.06
C ARG A 614 -0.99 -27.41 -1.60
N THR A 615 0.01 -26.53 -1.70
CA THR A 615 -0.14 -25.23 -2.35
C THR A 615 -0.51 -25.40 -3.82
N LEU A 616 0.18 -26.27 -4.56
CA LEU A 616 -0.13 -26.58 -5.96
C LEU A 616 -1.55 -27.13 -6.12
N ALA A 617 -1.93 -28.10 -5.27
CA ALA A 617 -3.25 -28.70 -5.27
C ALA A 617 -4.36 -27.67 -5.03
N THR A 618 -4.19 -26.82 -4.02
CA THR A 618 -5.19 -25.80 -3.65
C THR A 618 -5.34 -24.75 -4.74
N LEU A 619 -4.22 -24.21 -5.25
CA LEU A 619 -4.24 -23.16 -6.27
C LEU A 619 -4.70 -23.67 -7.64
N ALA A 620 -4.43 -24.94 -7.99
CA ALA A 620 -4.97 -25.58 -9.20
C ALA A 620 -6.50 -25.60 -9.19
N HIS A 621 -7.11 -25.99 -8.06
CA HIS A 621 -8.57 -26.04 -7.93
C HIS A 621 -9.22 -24.66 -7.93
N MET A 622 -8.48 -23.63 -7.54
CA MET A 622 -8.93 -22.23 -7.51
C MET A 622 -8.48 -21.43 -8.74
N GLN A 623 -7.85 -22.04 -9.74
CA GLN A 623 -7.39 -21.34 -10.94
C GLN A 623 -8.56 -20.69 -11.69
N GLY A 624 -8.33 -19.46 -12.17
CA GLY A 624 -9.32 -18.66 -12.88
C GLY A 624 -9.77 -19.31 -14.18
N ARG A 625 -11.08 -19.25 -14.45
CA ARG A 625 -11.72 -19.85 -15.63
C ARG A 625 -12.56 -18.87 -16.42
N VAL A 626 -12.98 -17.78 -15.79
CA VAL A 626 -13.78 -16.72 -16.42
C VAL A 626 -13.04 -15.40 -16.42
N ARG A 627 -13.46 -14.46 -17.28
CA ARG A 627 -12.92 -13.10 -17.28
C ARG A 627 -13.81 -12.22 -16.40
N SER A 628 -13.22 -11.58 -15.39
CA SER A 628 -13.91 -10.66 -14.49
C SER A 628 -13.01 -9.46 -14.19
N ALA A 629 -13.41 -8.27 -14.63
CA ALA A 629 -12.69 -7.05 -14.35
C ALA A 629 -12.72 -6.68 -12.85
N ALA A 630 -13.79 -7.02 -12.14
CA ALA A 630 -13.96 -6.69 -10.72
C ALA A 630 -13.00 -7.46 -9.80
N THR A 631 -12.67 -8.70 -10.16
CA THR A 631 -11.79 -9.58 -9.36
C THR A 631 -10.42 -9.79 -9.99
N GLY A 632 -10.20 -9.30 -11.21
CA GLY A 632 -9.01 -9.58 -12.01
C GLY A 632 -8.92 -11.02 -12.52
N GLU A 633 -10.00 -11.82 -12.41
CA GLU A 633 -9.99 -13.22 -12.85
C GLU A 633 -9.84 -13.28 -14.38
N ALA A 634 -9.01 -14.22 -14.84
CA ALA A 634 -8.89 -14.57 -16.24
C ALA A 634 -8.62 -16.08 -16.37
N PRO A 635 -8.98 -16.70 -17.52
CA PRO A 635 -8.60 -18.08 -17.80
C PRO A 635 -7.08 -18.27 -17.67
N GLY A 636 -6.67 -19.21 -16.82
CA GLY A 636 -5.26 -19.53 -16.56
C GLY A 636 -4.62 -18.75 -15.40
N LYS A 637 -5.21 -17.63 -14.96
CA LYS A 637 -4.67 -16.84 -13.84
C LYS A 637 -4.77 -17.62 -12.52
N ILE A 638 -3.74 -17.51 -11.69
CA ILE A 638 -3.72 -18.13 -10.35
C ILE A 638 -4.19 -17.13 -9.29
N LEU A 639 -4.94 -17.62 -8.30
CA LEU A 639 -5.57 -16.83 -7.25
C LEU A 639 -4.53 -16.04 -6.43
N HIS A 640 -4.78 -14.75 -6.22
CA HIS A 640 -4.01 -13.92 -5.29
C HIS A 640 -4.46 -14.12 -3.85
N GLU A 641 -5.76 -13.95 -3.57
CA GLU A 641 -6.33 -13.96 -2.22
C GLU A 641 -7.78 -14.48 -2.25
N THR A 642 -8.21 -15.18 -1.20
CA THR A 642 -9.62 -15.55 -0.99
C THR A 642 -10.07 -15.22 0.43
N ARG A 643 -11.26 -14.62 0.54
CA ARG A 643 -11.90 -14.21 1.79
C ARG A 643 -13.33 -14.73 1.86
N VAL A 644 -13.82 -14.92 3.07
CA VAL A 644 -15.16 -15.46 3.36
C VAL A 644 -15.99 -14.56 4.29
N GLY A 645 -15.46 -13.38 4.61
CA GLY A 645 -16.13 -12.35 5.41
C GLY A 645 -17.36 -11.72 4.73
N GLU A 646 -18.15 -10.99 5.51
CA GLU A 646 -19.39 -10.34 5.07
C GLU A 646 -19.14 -9.37 3.90
N LEU A 647 -18.10 -8.53 3.99
CA LEU A 647 -17.83 -7.54 2.94
C LEU A 647 -17.37 -8.20 1.64
N SER A 648 -16.66 -9.31 1.73
CA SER A 648 -16.26 -10.09 0.55
C SER A 648 -17.45 -10.84 -0.06
N ASN A 649 -18.33 -11.42 0.76
CA ASN A 649 -19.50 -12.17 0.28
C ASN A 649 -20.54 -11.28 -0.40
N THR A 650 -20.69 -10.03 0.06
CA THR A 650 -21.56 -9.03 -0.55
C THR A 650 -20.96 -8.35 -1.78
N GLY A 651 -19.66 -8.55 -2.03
CA GLY A 651 -18.93 -7.91 -3.12
C GLY A 651 -18.59 -6.43 -2.87
N VAL A 652 -18.71 -5.95 -1.63
CA VAL A 652 -18.24 -4.61 -1.24
C VAL A 652 -16.73 -4.50 -1.42
N VAL A 653 -16.00 -5.58 -1.07
CA VAL A 653 -14.59 -5.72 -1.42
C VAL A 653 -14.41 -6.89 -2.38
N PRO A 654 -13.42 -6.86 -3.29
CA PRO A 654 -13.28 -7.86 -4.36
C PRO A 654 -12.64 -9.18 -3.88
N PHE A 655 -12.28 -9.28 -2.59
CA PHE A 655 -11.40 -10.32 -2.04
C PHE A 655 -12.03 -11.70 -1.86
N ARG A 656 -13.30 -11.91 -2.24
CA ARG A 656 -13.91 -13.25 -2.19
C ARG A 656 -13.13 -14.28 -2.99
N LYS A 657 -12.76 -13.92 -4.22
CA LYS A 657 -11.82 -14.65 -5.07
C LYS A 657 -11.10 -13.63 -5.92
N TYR A 658 -9.97 -13.15 -5.44
CA TYR A 658 -9.24 -12.07 -6.06
C TYR A 658 -7.99 -12.59 -6.75
N TYR A 659 -7.78 -12.14 -7.99
CA TYR A 659 -6.71 -12.55 -8.88
C TYR A 659 -5.88 -11.34 -9.33
N GLY A 660 -5.94 -10.22 -8.60
CA GLY A 660 -5.33 -8.96 -9.00
C GLY A 660 -3.82 -8.87 -8.80
N SER A 661 -3.11 -10.00 -8.76
CA SER A 661 -1.65 -10.03 -8.77
C SER A 661 -1.11 -10.52 -10.12
N VAL A 662 0.06 -10.01 -10.51
CA VAL A 662 0.71 -10.36 -11.78
C VAL A 662 1.74 -11.50 -11.62
N ASP A 663 2.31 -11.62 -10.42
CA ASP A 663 3.44 -12.50 -10.06
C ASP A 663 3.04 -13.96 -9.77
N VAL A 664 1.87 -14.19 -9.17
CA VAL A 664 1.46 -15.53 -8.71
C VAL A 664 1.39 -16.55 -9.84
N THR A 665 0.95 -16.14 -11.04
CA THR A 665 0.75 -17.05 -12.17
C THR A 665 2.08 -17.63 -12.71
N PRO A 666 3.12 -16.83 -13.01
CA PRO A 666 4.43 -17.40 -13.34
C PRO A 666 5.06 -18.17 -12.17
N LEU A 667 4.91 -17.71 -10.92
CA LEU A 667 5.44 -18.41 -9.75
C LEU A 667 4.85 -19.83 -9.57
N TYR A 668 3.57 -20.02 -9.89
CA TYR A 668 2.91 -21.34 -9.83
C TYR A 668 3.58 -22.37 -10.74
N ILE A 669 3.90 -21.96 -11.98
CA ILE A 669 4.58 -22.82 -12.96
C ILE A 669 5.95 -23.24 -12.45
N THR A 670 6.73 -22.27 -11.94
CA THR A 670 8.05 -22.55 -11.36
C THR A 670 7.92 -23.51 -10.17
N LEU A 671 6.94 -23.30 -9.29
CA LEU A 671 6.76 -24.16 -8.12
C LEU A 671 6.43 -25.61 -8.54
N LEU A 672 5.61 -25.81 -9.57
CA LEU A 672 5.29 -27.15 -10.08
C LEU A 672 6.56 -27.89 -10.52
N GLU A 673 7.39 -27.24 -11.34
CA GLU A 673 8.62 -27.85 -11.85
C GLU A 673 9.63 -28.11 -10.73
N ALA A 674 9.80 -27.16 -9.81
CA ALA A 674 10.70 -27.32 -8.67
C ALA A 674 10.23 -28.44 -7.73
N THR A 675 8.91 -28.57 -7.52
CA THR A 675 8.33 -29.64 -6.69
C THR A 675 8.47 -31.00 -7.35
N TRP A 676 8.20 -31.09 -8.65
CA TRP A 676 8.43 -32.32 -9.41
C TRP A 676 9.90 -32.75 -9.35
N ARG A 677 10.85 -31.84 -9.59
CA ARG A 677 12.27 -32.17 -9.46
C ARG A 677 12.68 -32.55 -8.05
N ARG A 678 12.15 -31.87 -7.03
CA ARG A 678 12.45 -32.17 -5.63
C ARG A 678 11.93 -33.54 -5.20
N THR A 679 10.77 -33.95 -5.69
CA THR A 679 10.05 -35.15 -5.23
C THR A 679 10.19 -36.36 -6.14
N GLY A 680 10.47 -36.14 -7.44
CA GLY A 680 10.51 -37.19 -8.46
C GLY A 680 9.13 -37.79 -8.75
N LYS A 681 8.05 -37.13 -8.35
CA LYS A 681 6.67 -37.62 -8.50
C LYS A 681 6.10 -37.22 -9.86
N ASP A 682 6.23 -38.10 -10.85
CA ASP A 682 5.67 -37.87 -12.19
C ASP A 682 4.14 -37.72 -12.17
N ASP A 683 3.44 -38.47 -11.30
CA ASP A 683 1.99 -38.36 -11.13
C ASP A 683 1.56 -36.94 -10.72
N LEU A 684 2.33 -36.27 -9.85
CA LEU A 684 2.08 -34.88 -9.44
C LEU A 684 2.21 -33.93 -10.64
N LEU A 685 3.26 -34.10 -11.45
CA LEU A 685 3.47 -33.31 -12.65
C LEU A 685 2.31 -33.49 -13.63
N HIS A 686 1.94 -34.74 -13.93
CA HIS A 686 0.84 -35.05 -14.84
C HIS A 686 -0.50 -34.51 -14.35
N GLN A 687 -0.76 -34.58 -13.04
CA GLN A 687 -2.00 -34.10 -12.44
C GLN A 687 -2.22 -32.59 -12.64
N TYR A 688 -1.16 -31.78 -12.58
CA TYR A 688 -1.25 -30.32 -12.66
C TYR A 688 -0.70 -29.71 -13.96
N LEU A 689 -0.35 -30.56 -14.94
CA LEU A 689 0.18 -30.11 -16.22
C LEU A 689 -0.78 -29.17 -16.96
N GLU A 690 -2.07 -29.52 -17.04
CA GLU A 690 -3.08 -28.69 -17.71
C GLU A 690 -3.22 -27.30 -17.04
N ASN A 691 -3.11 -27.24 -15.71
CA ASN A 691 -3.13 -25.98 -14.97
C ASN A 691 -1.91 -25.11 -15.31
N ALA A 692 -0.72 -25.71 -15.38
CA ALA A 692 0.51 -25.01 -15.76
C ALA A 692 0.48 -24.53 -17.22
N GLU A 693 -0.07 -25.32 -18.14
CA GLU A 693 -0.26 -24.92 -19.53
C GLU A 693 -1.26 -23.77 -19.68
N ALA A 694 -2.35 -23.78 -18.90
CA ALA A 694 -3.30 -22.68 -18.87
C ALA A 694 -2.66 -21.39 -18.31
N ALA A 695 -1.84 -21.51 -17.28
CA ALA A 695 -1.06 -20.39 -16.73
C ALA A 695 -0.06 -19.85 -17.76
N LEU A 696 0.67 -20.73 -18.46
CA LEU A 696 1.60 -20.37 -19.53
C LEU A 696 0.89 -19.64 -20.67
N ALA A 697 -0.27 -20.15 -21.10
CA ALA A 697 -1.09 -19.53 -22.13
C ALA A 697 -1.56 -18.12 -21.69
N TRP A 698 -1.91 -17.92 -20.42
CA TRP A 698 -2.22 -16.59 -19.90
C TRP A 698 -1.01 -15.65 -20.02
N ILE A 699 0.17 -16.08 -19.56
CA ILE A 699 1.42 -15.30 -19.65
C ILE A 699 1.73 -14.89 -21.09
N GLN A 700 1.70 -15.84 -22.03
CA GLN A 700 1.98 -15.58 -23.44
C GLN A 700 0.96 -14.63 -24.08
N ASN A 701 -0.31 -14.75 -23.72
CA ASN A 701 -1.36 -13.84 -24.20
C ASN A 701 -1.16 -12.41 -23.70
N GLU A 702 -0.82 -12.22 -22.42
CA GLU A 702 -0.57 -10.88 -21.87
C GLU A 702 0.72 -10.27 -22.43
N LEU A 703 1.78 -11.06 -22.61
CA LEU A 703 3.00 -10.63 -23.31
C LEU A 703 2.71 -10.18 -24.75
N GLY A 704 1.85 -10.90 -25.47
CA GLY A 704 1.45 -10.56 -26.84
C GLY A 704 0.61 -9.29 -26.95
N ARG A 705 -0.05 -8.88 -25.87
CA ARG A 705 -0.86 -7.63 -25.78
C ARG A 705 -0.05 -6.44 -25.28
N SER A 706 1.04 -6.70 -24.57
CA SER A 706 1.87 -5.67 -23.96
C SER A 706 2.62 -4.83 -24.99
N SER A 707 2.40 -3.52 -24.98
CA SER A 707 3.16 -2.56 -25.79
C SER A 707 4.63 -2.48 -25.36
N LEU A 708 4.93 -2.84 -24.10
CA LEU A 708 6.29 -2.85 -23.55
C LEU A 708 7.05 -4.14 -23.86
N GLY A 709 6.37 -5.19 -24.35
CA GLY A 709 6.97 -6.51 -24.57
C GLY A 709 7.29 -7.28 -23.28
N PHE A 710 6.73 -6.84 -22.15
CA PHE A 710 6.88 -7.41 -20.82
C PHE A 710 5.53 -7.78 -20.21
N LEU A 711 5.52 -8.68 -19.22
CA LEU A 711 4.30 -8.93 -18.47
C LEU A 711 4.04 -7.69 -17.59
N THR A 712 2.90 -7.06 -17.80
CA THR A 712 2.54 -5.79 -17.15
C THR A 712 1.26 -5.92 -16.33
N PHE A 713 1.03 -4.96 -15.46
CA PHE A 713 -0.25 -4.78 -14.80
C PHE A 713 -0.73 -3.34 -14.92
N GLU A 714 -2.05 -3.20 -14.93
CA GLU A 714 -2.79 -1.96 -14.81
C GLU A 714 -4.01 -2.25 -13.95
N ALA A 715 -4.24 -1.41 -12.93
CA ALA A 715 -5.37 -1.58 -12.05
C ALA A 715 -6.67 -1.44 -12.84
N SER A 716 -7.60 -2.37 -12.65
CA SER A 716 -8.97 -2.22 -13.14
C SER A 716 -9.69 -1.11 -12.37
N GLU A 717 -10.82 -0.62 -12.91
CA GLU A 717 -11.68 0.39 -12.24
C GLU A 717 -12.29 -0.07 -10.88
N SER A 718 -11.99 -1.29 -10.43
CA SER A 718 -12.44 -1.85 -9.14
C SER A 718 -11.54 -1.44 -7.97
N GLU A 719 -12.06 -1.44 -6.73
CA GLU A 719 -11.34 -1.16 -5.47
C GLU A 719 -10.24 -2.19 -5.07
N GLY A 720 -9.59 -2.83 -6.04
CA GLY A 720 -8.50 -3.78 -5.83
C GLY A 720 -7.12 -3.11 -5.70
N LEU A 721 -6.06 -3.93 -5.77
CA LEU A 721 -4.67 -3.49 -5.76
C LEU A 721 -4.34 -2.58 -6.95
N VAL A 722 -3.77 -1.42 -6.63
CA VAL A 722 -3.22 -0.48 -7.62
C VAL A 722 -1.90 -0.99 -8.18
N VAL A 723 -1.02 -1.47 -7.29
CA VAL A 723 0.24 -2.15 -7.64
C VAL A 723 0.04 -3.64 -7.46
N GLN A 724 0.22 -4.41 -8.53
CA GLN A 724 -0.15 -5.83 -8.56
C GLN A 724 1.05 -6.78 -8.40
N SER A 725 2.23 -6.26 -8.05
CA SER A 725 3.41 -7.05 -7.65
C SER A 725 3.51 -7.16 -6.13
N TRP A 726 4.58 -7.74 -5.59
CA TRP A 726 4.72 -7.97 -4.15
C TRP A 726 4.81 -6.69 -3.33
N LYS A 727 5.36 -5.60 -3.90
CA LYS A 727 5.32 -4.26 -3.31
C LYS A 727 3.98 -3.59 -3.59
N ASP A 728 2.88 -4.16 -3.12
CA ASP A 728 1.52 -3.81 -3.52
C ASP A 728 0.93 -2.52 -2.91
N SER A 729 1.72 -1.74 -2.17
CA SER A 729 1.29 -0.40 -1.73
C SER A 729 1.23 0.58 -2.91
N SER A 730 0.23 1.46 -2.94
CA SER A 730 0.01 2.42 -4.04
C SER A 730 1.18 3.39 -4.32
N THR A 731 2.12 3.53 -3.40
CA THR A 731 3.27 4.45 -3.48
C THR A 731 4.61 3.74 -3.69
N SER A 732 4.64 2.43 -3.89
CA SER A 732 5.89 1.66 -3.99
C SER A 732 6.68 1.89 -5.29
N MET A 733 5.99 2.23 -6.37
CA MET A 733 6.58 2.36 -7.70
C MET A 733 6.91 3.83 -7.97
N VAL A 734 8.18 4.21 -7.78
CA VAL A 734 8.65 5.60 -7.84
C VAL A 734 9.82 5.79 -8.80
N HIS A 735 9.85 6.96 -9.45
CA HIS A 735 11.03 7.45 -10.16
C HIS A 735 12.04 8.05 -9.18
N SER A 736 13.26 8.29 -9.67
CA SER A 736 14.36 8.88 -8.88
C SER A 736 14.06 10.26 -8.31
N ASP A 737 13.13 11.00 -8.92
CA ASP A 737 12.66 12.30 -8.41
C ASP A 737 11.61 12.17 -7.28
N GLY A 738 11.16 10.95 -6.97
CA GLY A 738 10.14 10.65 -5.97
C GLY A 738 8.71 10.61 -6.50
N THR A 739 8.48 10.90 -7.79
CA THR A 739 7.16 10.82 -8.40
C THR A 739 6.71 9.36 -8.59
N THR A 740 5.41 9.08 -8.42
CA THR A 740 4.86 7.73 -8.62
C THR A 740 4.73 7.41 -10.11
N ALA A 741 5.19 6.22 -10.49
CA ALA A 741 5.11 5.74 -11.86
C ALA A 741 3.67 5.46 -12.31
N ARG A 742 3.43 5.56 -13.62
CA ARG A 742 2.10 5.41 -14.22
C ARG A 742 1.95 4.04 -14.91
N PRO A 743 0.84 3.31 -14.67
CA PRO A 743 0.58 2.04 -15.33
C PRO A 743 0.25 2.21 -16.84
N PRO A 744 0.36 1.13 -17.64
CA PRO A 744 0.83 -0.21 -17.26
C PRO A 744 2.30 -0.26 -16.83
N LEU A 745 2.61 -1.04 -15.79
CA LEU A 745 3.97 -1.19 -15.24
C LEU A 745 4.51 -2.59 -15.50
N ALA A 746 5.78 -2.67 -15.91
CA ALA A 746 6.57 -3.90 -15.94
C ALA A 746 7.63 -3.88 -14.84
N VAL A 747 7.41 -4.61 -13.75
CA VAL A 747 8.36 -4.66 -12.62
C VAL A 747 9.40 -5.77 -12.83
N ALA A 748 10.62 -5.54 -12.33
CA ALA A 748 11.80 -6.31 -12.69
C ALA A 748 11.72 -7.79 -12.25
N GLU A 749 11.36 -8.04 -11.00
CA GLU A 749 11.25 -9.36 -10.38
C GLU A 749 10.23 -10.25 -11.09
N VAL A 750 9.11 -9.66 -11.54
CA VAL A 750 8.07 -10.36 -12.30
C VAL A 750 8.60 -10.83 -13.65
N GLN A 751 9.45 -10.05 -14.32
CA GLN A 751 10.06 -10.50 -15.58
C GLN A 751 11.00 -11.67 -15.32
N GLY A 752 11.72 -11.65 -14.20
CA GLY A 752 12.47 -12.79 -13.70
C GLY A 752 11.60 -14.04 -13.51
N TYR A 753 10.44 -13.92 -12.87
CA TYR A 753 9.52 -15.04 -12.69
C TYR A 753 9.00 -15.59 -14.02
N VAL A 754 8.67 -14.73 -14.98
CA VAL A 754 8.25 -15.15 -16.33
C VAL A 754 9.37 -15.90 -17.05
N TYR A 755 10.61 -15.38 -16.98
CA TYR A 755 11.78 -16.08 -17.50
C TYR A 755 11.92 -17.48 -16.89
N GLN A 756 11.81 -17.58 -15.57
CA GLN A 756 11.91 -18.84 -14.86
C GLN A 756 10.76 -19.80 -15.22
N ALA A 757 9.54 -19.29 -15.42
CA ALA A 757 8.38 -20.06 -15.84
C ALA A 757 8.57 -20.65 -17.25
N PHE A 758 9.14 -19.89 -18.20
CA PHE A 758 9.50 -20.43 -19.52
C PHE A 758 10.56 -21.53 -19.43
N LYS A 759 11.61 -21.33 -18.62
CA LYS A 759 12.63 -22.35 -18.40
C LYS A 759 12.08 -23.60 -17.71
N ALA A 760 11.16 -23.43 -16.76
CA ALA A 760 10.47 -24.52 -16.06
C ALA A 760 9.61 -25.34 -17.03
N MET A 761 8.75 -24.69 -17.83
CA MET A 761 7.93 -25.37 -18.82
C MET A 761 8.75 -26.02 -19.93
N SER A 762 9.86 -25.43 -20.36
CA SER A 762 10.80 -26.07 -21.30
C SER A 762 11.33 -27.40 -20.74
N ARG A 763 11.76 -27.43 -19.48
CA ARG A 763 12.23 -28.66 -18.82
C ARG A 763 11.13 -29.71 -18.69
N ILE A 764 9.92 -29.30 -18.32
CA ILE A 764 8.74 -30.18 -18.28
C ILE A 764 8.48 -30.77 -19.67
N TYR A 765 8.45 -29.95 -20.72
CA TYR A 765 8.21 -30.42 -22.09
C TYR A 765 9.32 -31.36 -22.59
N HIS A 766 10.58 -31.11 -22.24
CA HIS A 766 11.66 -32.07 -22.50
C HIS A 766 11.40 -33.42 -21.83
N ALA A 767 11.00 -33.43 -20.56
CA ALA A 767 10.68 -34.67 -19.83
C ALA A 767 9.49 -35.42 -20.46
N LEU A 768 8.54 -34.69 -21.05
CA LEU A 768 7.39 -35.23 -21.79
C LEU A 768 7.69 -35.53 -23.27
N ASN A 769 8.96 -35.45 -23.72
CA ASN A 769 9.38 -35.63 -25.11
C ASN A 769 8.72 -34.67 -26.12
N ARG A 770 8.34 -33.46 -25.69
CA ARG A 770 7.81 -32.36 -26.50
C ARG A 770 8.91 -31.34 -26.83
N CYS A 771 9.97 -31.81 -27.48
CA CYS A 771 11.18 -31.03 -27.70
C CYS A 771 10.96 -29.75 -28.54
N ASP A 772 10.02 -29.76 -29.49
CA ASP A 772 9.71 -28.58 -30.31
C ASP A 772 9.06 -27.46 -29.46
N ASP A 773 8.12 -27.81 -28.60
CA ASP A 773 7.49 -26.85 -27.67
C ASP A 773 8.52 -26.31 -26.66
N ALA A 774 9.43 -27.16 -26.18
CA ALA A 774 10.51 -26.77 -25.29
C ALA A 774 11.46 -25.75 -25.95
N ALA A 775 11.84 -26.00 -27.22
CA ALA A 775 12.69 -25.10 -27.98
C ALA A 775 12.07 -23.71 -28.17
N VAL A 776 10.76 -23.64 -28.41
CA VAL A 776 10.03 -22.35 -28.50
C VAL A 776 10.12 -21.58 -27.17
N LEU A 777 9.94 -22.26 -26.04
CA LEU A 777 10.04 -21.62 -24.73
C LEU A 777 11.46 -21.18 -24.38
N ASP A 778 12.47 -21.95 -24.78
CA ASP A 778 13.87 -21.54 -24.63
C ASP A 778 14.18 -20.29 -25.44
N GLU A 779 13.69 -20.20 -26.68
CA GLU A 779 13.83 -19.00 -27.50
C GLU A 779 13.11 -17.81 -26.86
N GLN A 780 11.88 -17.98 -26.36
CA GLN A 780 11.13 -16.93 -25.67
C GLN A 780 11.85 -16.45 -24.40
N ALA A 781 12.47 -17.36 -23.64
CA ALA A 781 13.25 -17.02 -22.46
C ALA A 781 14.48 -16.17 -22.82
N VAL A 782 15.22 -16.54 -23.88
CA VAL A 782 16.36 -15.75 -24.37
C VAL A 782 15.91 -14.37 -24.85
N GLN A 783 14.83 -14.29 -25.64
CA GLN A 783 14.28 -13.02 -26.12
C GLN A 783 13.80 -12.12 -24.97
N LEU A 784 13.20 -12.69 -23.92
CA LEU A 784 12.80 -11.95 -22.73
C LEU A 784 14.03 -11.42 -21.97
N GLN A 785 15.05 -12.25 -21.76
CA GLN A 785 16.30 -11.85 -21.12
C GLN A 785 16.97 -10.71 -21.90
N ASP A 786 17.10 -10.82 -23.22
CA ASP A 786 17.69 -9.79 -24.08
C ASP A 786 16.93 -8.46 -24.01
N ARG A 787 15.60 -8.51 -23.97
CA ARG A 787 14.77 -7.30 -23.80
C ARG A 787 14.96 -6.71 -22.40
N PHE A 788 14.93 -7.55 -21.36
CA PHE A 788 15.16 -7.12 -19.98
C PHE A 788 16.51 -6.41 -19.84
N GLN A 789 17.57 -6.97 -20.42
CA GLN A 789 18.89 -6.33 -20.46
C GLN A 789 18.86 -4.94 -21.10
N LYS A 790 18.18 -4.79 -22.23
CA LYS A 790 18.12 -3.51 -22.95
C LYS A 790 17.28 -2.45 -22.24
N SER A 791 16.19 -2.85 -21.59
CA SER A 791 15.21 -1.91 -21.01
C SER A 791 15.44 -1.58 -19.54
N PHE A 792 16.04 -2.49 -18.76
CA PHE A 792 16.20 -2.33 -17.32
C PHE A 792 17.63 -1.98 -16.90
N TRP A 793 18.66 -2.30 -17.69
CA TRP A 793 20.04 -2.05 -17.30
C TRP A 793 20.37 -0.55 -17.27
N MET A 794 20.88 -0.07 -16.13
CA MET A 794 21.30 1.30 -15.91
C MET A 794 22.82 1.39 -15.91
N GLU A 795 23.38 1.79 -17.06
CA GLU A 795 24.83 1.84 -17.26
C GLU A 795 25.54 2.77 -16.26
N SER A 796 24.90 3.88 -15.86
CA SER A 796 25.49 4.89 -14.96
C SER A 796 25.77 4.38 -13.55
N ILE A 797 25.00 3.41 -13.06
CA ILE A 797 25.13 2.88 -11.70
C ILE A 797 25.41 1.37 -11.66
N HIS A 798 25.52 0.72 -12.84
CA HIS A 798 25.74 -0.72 -13.02
C HIS A 798 24.74 -1.57 -12.21
N TYR A 799 23.45 -1.26 -12.36
CA TYR A 799 22.34 -1.92 -11.69
C TYR A 799 21.11 -2.00 -12.61
N TYR A 800 20.03 -2.64 -12.18
CA TYR A 800 18.77 -2.68 -12.95
C TYR A 800 17.72 -1.75 -12.35
N ALA A 801 16.90 -1.16 -13.21
CA ALA A 801 15.75 -0.38 -12.82
C ALA A 801 14.75 -1.24 -12.04
N MET A 802 14.00 -0.63 -11.13
CA MET A 802 12.96 -1.32 -10.35
C MET A 802 11.81 -1.80 -11.25
N ALA A 803 11.41 -0.95 -12.19
CA ALA A 803 10.36 -1.22 -13.16
C ALA A 803 10.57 -0.40 -14.44
N VAL A 804 9.76 -0.66 -15.45
CA VAL A 804 9.56 0.19 -16.63
C VAL A 804 8.10 0.62 -16.67
N ASP A 805 7.86 1.91 -16.87
CA ASP A 805 6.52 2.48 -16.91
C ASP A 805 5.86 2.41 -18.30
N ARG A 806 4.64 2.93 -18.40
CA ARG A 806 3.85 2.97 -19.64
C ARG A 806 4.54 3.64 -20.83
N ASP A 807 5.43 4.58 -20.56
CA ASP A 807 6.13 5.38 -21.56
C ASP A 807 7.43 4.69 -21.99
N GLY A 808 7.72 3.51 -21.43
CA GLY A 808 8.98 2.78 -21.62
C GLY A 808 10.12 3.37 -20.78
N THR A 809 9.82 4.22 -19.81
CA THR A 809 10.81 4.88 -18.96
C THR A 809 11.20 3.96 -17.80
N PRO A 810 12.49 3.66 -17.61
CA PRO A 810 12.94 2.90 -16.45
C PRO A 810 12.82 3.74 -15.17
N LEU A 811 12.33 3.13 -14.10
CA LEU A 811 12.34 3.67 -12.74
C LEU A 811 13.76 3.51 -12.19
N GLN A 812 14.56 4.57 -12.32
CA GLN A 812 15.99 4.56 -12.04
C GLN A 812 16.31 4.75 -10.55
N VAL A 813 15.88 3.80 -9.72
CA VAL A 813 16.10 3.80 -8.27
C VAL A 813 16.79 2.50 -7.83
N LEU A 814 17.61 2.57 -6.78
CA LEU A 814 18.12 1.40 -6.09
C LEU A 814 16.98 0.73 -5.33
N SER A 815 16.68 -0.52 -5.68
CA SER A 815 15.59 -1.29 -5.10
C SER A 815 16.00 -2.74 -4.87
N SER A 816 15.28 -3.40 -3.96
CA SER A 816 15.48 -4.81 -3.64
C SER A 816 14.94 -5.78 -4.68
N ASP A 817 13.99 -5.38 -5.53
CA ASP A 817 13.33 -6.24 -6.53
C ASP A 817 14.35 -6.93 -7.44
N VAL A 818 15.39 -6.18 -7.83
CA VAL A 818 16.51 -6.65 -8.65
C VAL A 818 17.27 -7.81 -7.98
N GLY A 819 17.28 -7.88 -6.65
CA GLY A 819 17.87 -8.99 -5.92
C GLY A 819 17.16 -10.31 -6.20
N GLN A 820 15.85 -10.30 -6.41
CA GLN A 820 15.11 -11.50 -6.82
C GLN A 820 15.37 -11.89 -8.28
N CYS A 821 15.81 -10.96 -9.12
CA CYS A 821 16.29 -11.25 -10.47
C CYS A 821 17.59 -12.08 -10.47
N LEU A 822 18.35 -12.11 -9.36
CA LEU A 822 19.46 -13.06 -9.18
C LEU A 822 18.93 -14.48 -9.00
N TRP A 823 17.88 -14.66 -8.19
CA TRP A 823 17.26 -15.96 -7.91
C TRP A 823 16.62 -16.61 -9.13
N THR A 824 16.09 -15.81 -10.04
CA THR A 824 15.44 -16.29 -11.26
C THR A 824 16.42 -16.53 -12.42
N ASP A 825 17.70 -16.24 -12.22
CA ASP A 825 18.78 -16.31 -13.22
C ASP A 825 18.60 -15.42 -14.47
N ILE A 826 17.62 -14.52 -14.51
CA ILE A 826 17.43 -13.59 -15.64
C ILE A 826 18.62 -12.62 -15.80
N ILE A 827 19.35 -12.34 -14.71
CA ILE A 827 20.59 -11.54 -14.77
C ILE A 827 21.74 -12.38 -15.35
N PRO A 828 22.35 -11.96 -16.48
CA PRO A 828 23.48 -12.63 -17.09
C PRO A 828 24.71 -12.58 -16.17
N GLN A 829 25.55 -13.61 -16.28
CA GLN A 829 26.73 -13.77 -15.42
C GLN A 829 27.65 -12.54 -15.40
N SER A 830 27.78 -11.83 -16.53
CA SER A 830 28.58 -10.60 -16.65
C SER A 830 28.12 -9.46 -15.72
N HIS A 831 26.85 -9.39 -15.35
CA HIS A 831 26.30 -8.31 -14.54
C HIS A 831 26.13 -8.67 -13.06
N ARG A 832 26.13 -9.97 -12.70
CA ARG A 832 25.83 -10.42 -11.33
C ARG A 832 26.75 -9.80 -10.28
N LYS A 833 28.05 -9.71 -10.56
CA LYS A 833 29.01 -9.10 -9.62
C LYS A 833 28.69 -7.64 -9.30
N ALA A 834 28.29 -6.85 -10.30
CA ALA A 834 27.93 -5.45 -10.11
C ALA A 834 26.62 -5.32 -9.30
N VAL A 835 25.64 -6.18 -9.59
CA VAL A 835 24.36 -6.22 -8.88
C VAL A 835 24.56 -6.59 -7.40
N VAL A 836 25.32 -7.66 -7.11
CA VAL A 836 25.63 -8.05 -5.73
C VAL A 836 26.38 -6.95 -5.00
N HIS A 837 27.36 -6.31 -5.64
CA HIS A 837 28.06 -5.18 -5.05
C HIS A 837 27.11 -4.04 -4.65
N ARG A 838 26.10 -3.73 -5.47
CA ARG A 838 25.09 -2.70 -5.15
C ARG A 838 24.14 -3.12 -4.05
N LEU A 839 23.65 -4.36 -4.06
CA LEU A 839 22.80 -4.91 -3.00
C LEU A 839 23.48 -4.85 -1.63
N MET A 840 24.79 -5.13 -1.59
CA MET A 840 25.59 -5.09 -0.37
C MET A 840 26.08 -3.68 0.02
N GLY A 841 25.80 -2.67 -0.79
CA GLY A 841 26.13 -1.26 -0.50
C GLY A 841 25.31 -0.73 0.67
N GLU A 842 25.82 0.32 1.34
CA GLU A 842 25.19 0.91 2.53
C GLU A 842 23.79 1.47 2.26
N GLU A 843 23.49 1.80 1.01
CA GLU A 843 22.20 2.30 0.56
C GLU A 843 21.12 1.22 0.65
N LEU A 844 21.42 -0.02 0.27
CA LEU A 844 20.47 -1.13 0.26
C LEU A 844 20.62 -2.05 1.47
N PHE A 845 21.84 -2.46 1.81
CA PHE A 845 22.06 -3.31 2.98
C PHE A 845 22.09 -2.48 4.27
N SER A 846 21.11 -2.70 5.15
CA SER A 846 20.98 -1.95 6.40
C SER A 846 21.88 -2.44 7.53
N GLY A 847 22.60 -3.54 7.34
CA GLY A 847 23.23 -4.30 8.42
C GLY A 847 22.30 -5.34 9.06
N TRP A 848 20.99 -5.27 8.77
CA TRP A 848 19.98 -6.27 9.17
C TRP A 848 19.43 -7.06 7.98
N GLY A 849 19.26 -6.43 6.83
CA GLY A 849 18.79 -7.04 5.59
C GLY A 849 18.73 -6.01 4.46
N ILE A 850 18.16 -6.38 3.31
CA ILE A 850 18.05 -5.51 2.15
C ILE A 850 16.82 -4.61 2.29
N ARG A 851 17.00 -3.29 2.19
CA ARG A 851 15.91 -2.30 2.16
C ARG A 851 15.16 -2.38 0.85
N THR A 852 13.84 -2.18 0.90
CA THR A 852 13.02 -2.18 -0.31
C THR A 852 13.35 -1.04 -1.27
N LEU A 853 13.85 0.08 -0.75
CA LEU A 853 14.34 1.22 -1.51
C LEU A 853 15.63 1.74 -0.87
N GLY A 854 16.62 2.09 -1.70
CA GLY A 854 17.93 2.54 -1.24
C GLY A 854 17.83 3.82 -0.43
N SER A 855 18.64 3.95 0.63
CA SER A 855 18.58 5.11 1.53
C SER A 855 19.02 6.44 0.90
N SER A 856 19.59 6.39 -0.30
CA SER A 856 19.95 7.55 -1.11
C SER A 856 18.80 8.07 -1.98
N GLU A 857 17.71 7.31 -2.11
CA GLU A 857 16.59 7.66 -3.00
C GLU A 857 15.65 8.69 -2.36
N ASN A 858 15.08 9.59 -3.17
CA ASN A 858 14.23 10.68 -2.66
C ASN A 858 13.00 10.19 -1.89
N ALA A 859 12.42 9.06 -2.31
CA ALA A 859 11.23 8.49 -1.69
C ALA A 859 11.56 7.55 -0.50
N TYR A 860 12.84 7.45 -0.10
CA TYR A 860 13.23 6.59 1.00
C TYR A 860 12.62 7.06 2.33
N ASN A 861 11.88 6.17 2.96
CA ASN A 861 11.40 6.30 4.31
C ASN A 861 11.59 4.96 5.03
N PRO A 862 12.43 4.88 6.07
CA PRO A 862 12.69 3.63 6.80
C PRO A 862 11.44 3.05 7.48
N TYR A 863 10.40 3.87 7.69
CA TYR A 863 9.12 3.46 8.26
C TYR A 863 8.02 3.27 7.20
N SER A 864 8.34 3.38 5.90
CA SER A 864 7.39 3.06 4.84
C SER A 864 7.26 1.56 4.66
N TYR A 865 6.05 1.10 4.34
CA TYR A 865 5.76 -0.32 4.12
C TYR A 865 6.60 -0.90 2.97
N HIS A 866 6.74 -0.20 1.83
CA HIS A 866 7.54 -0.66 0.68
C HIS A 866 8.58 0.34 0.14
N CYS A 867 8.76 1.53 0.75
CA CYS A 867 9.75 2.51 0.30
C CYS A 867 10.92 2.70 1.29
N GLY A 868 11.37 1.64 1.95
CA GLY A 868 12.58 1.70 2.76
C GLY A 868 12.71 0.63 3.84
N SER A 869 11.62 -0.05 4.23
CA SER A 869 11.63 -1.15 5.18
C SER A 869 12.49 -2.34 4.72
N VAL A 870 12.73 -3.30 5.62
CA VAL A 870 13.37 -4.59 5.32
C VAL A 870 12.34 -5.70 5.44
N TRP A 871 12.25 -6.52 4.39
CA TRP A 871 11.37 -7.68 4.32
C TRP A 871 12.18 -8.98 4.39
N PRO A 872 11.95 -9.86 5.38
CA PRO A 872 12.69 -11.11 5.50
C PRO A 872 12.58 -12.03 4.30
N HIS A 873 11.39 -12.14 3.68
CA HIS A 873 11.19 -13.02 2.53
C HIS A 873 12.03 -12.54 1.33
N ASP A 874 11.99 -11.25 1.04
CA ASP A 874 12.72 -10.62 -0.05
C ASP A 874 14.23 -10.82 0.12
N THR A 875 14.77 -10.51 1.30
CA THR A 875 16.18 -10.77 1.63
C THR A 875 16.55 -12.26 1.47
N SER A 876 15.66 -13.18 1.85
CA SER A 876 15.93 -14.62 1.70
C SER A 876 16.00 -15.07 0.23
N LEU A 877 15.21 -14.47 -0.67
CA LEU A 877 15.28 -14.73 -2.10
C LEU A 877 16.57 -14.15 -2.71
N VAL A 878 17.01 -12.97 -2.25
CA VAL A 878 18.32 -12.42 -2.62
C VAL A 878 19.45 -13.38 -2.24
N VAL A 879 19.43 -13.89 -1.00
CA VAL A 879 20.41 -14.88 -0.51
C VAL A 879 20.38 -16.17 -1.34
N ALA A 880 19.19 -16.67 -1.68
CA ALA A 880 19.06 -17.85 -2.54
C ALA A 880 19.72 -17.63 -3.91
N GLY A 881 19.50 -16.47 -4.53
CA GLY A 881 20.14 -16.09 -5.80
C GLY A 881 21.66 -15.95 -5.72
N MET A 882 22.19 -15.43 -4.60
CA MET A 882 23.64 -15.35 -4.38
C MET A 882 24.26 -16.74 -4.17
N SER A 883 23.55 -17.64 -3.48
CA SER A 883 24.10 -18.94 -3.08
C SER A 883 24.44 -19.87 -4.25
N GLY A 884 23.75 -19.74 -5.38
CA GLY A 884 24.02 -20.50 -6.62
C GLY A 884 25.22 -19.99 -7.43
N THR A 885 25.96 -19.00 -6.92
CA THR A 885 27.07 -18.31 -7.62
C THR A 885 28.27 -18.14 -6.68
N HIS A 886 29.35 -17.48 -7.15
CA HIS A 886 30.56 -17.20 -6.36
C HIS A 886 30.38 -16.15 -5.23
N PHE A 887 29.16 -15.86 -4.78
CA PHE A 887 28.83 -14.84 -3.76
C PHE A 887 28.41 -15.43 -2.41
N LEU A 888 29.01 -16.57 -2.02
CA LEU A 888 28.67 -17.25 -0.77
C LEU A 888 29.01 -16.40 0.47
N ASP A 889 30.09 -15.61 0.42
CA ASP A 889 30.51 -14.80 1.57
C ASP A 889 29.49 -13.67 1.83
N GLU A 890 28.97 -13.03 0.78
CA GLU A 890 27.88 -12.04 0.85
C GLU A 890 26.57 -12.68 1.33
N ALA A 891 26.23 -13.86 0.81
CA ALA A 891 25.06 -14.63 1.25
C ALA A 891 25.13 -14.99 2.73
N LEU A 892 26.32 -15.33 3.26
CA LEU A 892 26.53 -15.62 4.67
C LEU A 892 26.33 -14.39 5.55
N VAL A 893 26.84 -13.22 5.12
CA VAL A 893 26.65 -11.96 5.86
C VAL A 893 25.17 -11.62 5.97
N LEU A 894 24.41 -11.66 4.88
CA LEU A 894 22.97 -11.39 4.90
C LEU A 894 22.21 -12.40 5.76
N SER A 895 22.58 -13.70 5.67
CA SER A 895 21.96 -14.75 6.46
C SER A 895 22.17 -14.53 7.96
N GLU A 896 23.40 -14.23 8.38
CA GLU A 896 23.74 -13.95 9.78
C GLU A 896 23.02 -12.71 10.30
N SER A 897 22.99 -11.62 9.51
CA SER A 897 22.28 -10.40 9.86
C SER A 897 20.78 -10.63 10.10
N MET A 898 20.14 -11.45 9.27
CA MET A 898 18.71 -11.75 9.42
C MET A 898 18.43 -12.66 10.62
N ILE A 899 19.28 -13.65 10.89
CA ILE A 899 19.18 -14.52 12.07
C ILE A 899 19.43 -13.73 13.37
N GLU A 900 20.36 -12.78 13.35
CA GLU A 900 20.60 -11.87 14.47
C GLU A 900 19.40 -10.93 14.68
N ALA A 901 18.84 -10.36 13.61
CA ALA A 901 17.62 -9.55 13.69
C ALA A 901 16.47 -10.33 14.30
N ALA A 902 16.25 -11.57 13.85
CA ALA A 902 15.24 -12.48 14.39
C ALA A 902 15.40 -12.65 15.91
N ASN A 903 16.63 -12.91 16.37
CA ASN A 903 16.93 -13.15 17.78
C ASN A 903 16.69 -11.93 18.69
N LEU A 904 16.76 -10.72 18.11
CA LEU A 904 16.49 -9.47 18.83
C LEU A 904 14.99 -9.14 18.91
N PHE A 905 14.16 -9.72 18.04
CA PHE A 905 12.72 -9.62 18.15
C PHE A 905 12.14 -10.60 19.19
N PRO A 906 10.95 -10.30 19.74
CA PRO A 906 10.27 -11.19 20.67
C PRO A 906 10.16 -12.63 20.13
N ASP A 907 10.31 -13.61 21.01
CA ASP A 907 10.29 -15.05 20.71
C ASP A 907 11.32 -15.56 19.68
N ALA A 908 12.32 -14.76 19.29
CA ALA A 908 13.20 -15.04 18.15
C ALA A 908 12.44 -15.17 16.81
N ARG A 909 11.36 -14.39 16.66
CA ARG A 909 10.45 -14.40 15.51
C ARG A 909 10.74 -13.22 14.58
N LEU A 910 10.92 -13.49 13.29
CA LEU A 910 10.92 -12.45 12.27
C LEU A 910 9.48 -11.93 12.04
N PRO A 911 9.24 -10.61 12.14
CA PRO A 911 7.96 -10.04 11.71
C PRO A 911 7.87 -10.05 10.18
N GLU A 912 6.68 -9.78 9.65
CA GLU A 912 6.43 -9.58 8.21
C GLU A 912 7.43 -8.61 7.56
N LEU A 913 7.69 -7.49 8.23
CA LEU A 913 8.68 -6.48 7.87
C LEU A 913 9.14 -5.73 9.12
N PHE A 914 10.26 -5.02 9.01
CA PHE A 914 10.74 -4.10 10.05
C PHE A 914 11.40 -2.87 9.44
N ALA A 915 11.64 -1.83 10.25
CA ALA A 915 12.06 -0.54 9.74
C ALA A 915 13.48 -0.58 9.14
N GLY A 916 13.70 0.18 8.08
CA GLY A 916 14.91 0.21 7.26
C GLY A 916 16.13 0.92 7.85
N HIS A 917 16.17 1.20 9.15
CA HIS A 917 17.27 1.97 9.72
C HIS A 917 18.61 1.23 9.61
N PRO A 918 19.72 1.96 9.35
CA PRO A 918 21.04 1.37 9.38
C PRO A 918 21.36 0.86 10.80
N ARG A 919 22.07 -0.26 10.87
CA ARG A 919 22.70 -0.76 12.08
C ARG A 919 23.88 0.16 12.42
N THR A 920 23.85 0.77 13.59
CA THR A 920 24.91 1.65 14.10
C THR A 920 25.22 1.31 15.56
N ASP A 921 26.31 1.87 16.10
CA ASP A 921 26.64 1.70 17.52
C ASP A 921 25.58 2.31 18.44
N GLU A 922 24.91 3.38 18.00
CA GLU A 922 23.81 4.04 18.73
C GLU A 922 22.48 3.29 18.59
N GLN A 923 22.30 2.54 17.50
CA GLN A 923 21.10 1.77 17.18
C GLN A 923 21.48 0.31 16.86
N PRO A 924 21.94 -0.49 17.85
CA PRO A 924 22.43 -1.85 17.63
C PRO A 924 21.30 -2.89 17.58
N PHE A 925 20.06 -2.47 17.30
CA PHE A 925 18.88 -3.34 17.20
C PHE A 925 17.92 -2.85 16.11
N PRO A 926 17.21 -3.76 15.42
CA PRO A 926 16.21 -3.40 14.42
C PRO A 926 14.94 -2.82 15.07
N LEU A 927 14.30 -1.89 14.38
CA LEU A 927 13.09 -1.20 14.87
C LEU A 927 11.80 -1.81 14.30
N PRO A 928 10.69 -1.83 15.07
CA PRO A 928 9.41 -2.41 14.63
C PRO A 928 8.86 -1.70 13.41
N TYR A 929 8.11 -2.43 12.61
CA TYR A 929 7.01 -1.83 11.86
C TYR A 929 5.70 -2.06 12.64
N PRO A 930 4.98 -1.01 13.08
CA PRO A 930 3.86 -1.13 14.04
C PRO A 930 2.70 -2.06 13.64
N LEU A 931 2.44 -2.22 12.34
CA LEU A 931 1.32 -3.01 11.82
C LEU A 931 1.74 -4.37 11.25
N ALA A 932 3.02 -4.74 11.36
CA ALA A 932 3.54 -5.98 10.79
C ALA A 932 2.85 -7.20 11.40
N CYS A 933 2.52 -8.17 10.56
CA CYS A 933 2.07 -9.47 11.02
C CYS A 933 3.21 -10.22 11.72
N ALA A 934 2.89 -10.86 12.84
CA ALA A 934 3.82 -11.67 13.62
C ALA A 934 3.01 -12.73 14.40
N PRO A 935 2.86 -13.96 13.89
CA PRO A 935 3.64 -14.56 12.80
C PRO A 935 3.15 -14.21 11.39
N GLN A 936 4.05 -14.37 10.41
CA GLN A 936 3.82 -14.26 8.96
C GLN A 936 4.56 -15.40 8.24
N ALA A 937 3.89 -16.11 7.33
CA ALA A 937 4.35 -17.35 6.69
C ALA A 937 5.66 -17.20 5.93
N TRP A 938 5.77 -16.22 5.03
CA TRP A 938 6.99 -16.01 4.24
C TRP A 938 8.17 -15.46 5.06
N ALA A 939 7.92 -14.96 6.28
CA ALA A 939 8.95 -14.55 7.21
C ALA A 939 9.37 -15.74 8.08
N ALA A 940 8.42 -16.61 8.44
CA ALA A 940 8.69 -17.89 9.07
C ALA A 940 9.47 -18.83 8.15
N GLY A 941 9.30 -18.78 6.83
CA GLY A 941 10.10 -19.57 5.88
C GLY A 941 11.54 -19.05 5.68
N THR A 942 11.80 -17.76 5.93
CA THR A 942 13.12 -17.14 5.71
C THR A 942 14.28 -17.92 6.36
N PRO A 943 14.27 -18.26 7.67
CA PRO A 943 15.39 -18.96 8.29
C PRO A 943 15.76 -20.30 7.63
N TRP A 944 14.77 -21.05 7.15
CA TRP A 944 15.00 -22.31 6.43
C TRP A 944 15.64 -22.07 5.07
N LEU A 945 15.15 -21.09 4.29
CA LEU A 945 15.75 -20.77 3.00
C LEU A 945 17.18 -20.25 3.15
N LEU A 946 17.46 -19.44 4.16
CA LEU A 946 18.82 -18.98 4.47
C LEU A 946 19.74 -20.18 4.76
N LEU A 947 19.32 -21.10 5.64
CA LEU A 947 20.11 -22.28 6.01
C LEU A 947 20.40 -23.18 4.80
N VAL A 948 19.40 -23.56 4.01
CA VAL A 948 19.62 -24.44 2.85
C VAL A 948 20.46 -23.76 1.76
N SER A 949 20.33 -22.44 1.62
CA SER A 949 21.12 -21.64 0.67
C SER A 949 22.61 -21.66 1.04
N VAL A 950 22.96 -21.38 2.30
CA VAL A 950 24.36 -21.36 2.74
C VAL A 950 25.00 -22.75 2.77
N LEU A 951 24.20 -23.79 3.01
CA LEU A 951 24.62 -25.19 2.85
C LEU A 951 24.67 -25.63 1.38
N GLY A 952 24.18 -24.81 0.45
CA GLY A 952 23.98 -25.18 -0.96
C GLY A 952 23.21 -26.48 -1.14
N LEU A 953 22.28 -26.78 -0.23
CA LEU A 953 21.53 -28.01 -0.22
C LEU A 953 20.43 -27.96 -1.28
N SER A 954 20.56 -28.79 -2.31
CA SER A 954 19.52 -29.01 -3.31
C SER A 954 19.35 -30.50 -3.59
N ILE A 955 18.11 -30.91 -3.88
CA ILE A 955 17.75 -32.30 -4.13
C ILE A 955 17.00 -32.34 -5.46
N ASP A 956 17.55 -33.06 -6.43
CA ASP A 956 16.94 -33.35 -7.73
C ASP A 956 16.68 -34.86 -7.80
N ALA A 957 15.47 -35.26 -7.43
CA ALA A 957 15.01 -36.64 -7.39
C ALA A 957 14.78 -37.24 -8.77
N VAL A 958 14.52 -36.42 -9.79
CA VAL A 958 14.39 -36.87 -11.18
C VAL A 958 15.75 -37.37 -11.67
N ASN A 959 16.81 -36.60 -11.41
CA ASN A 959 18.17 -36.97 -11.80
C ASN A 959 18.97 -37.68 -10.69
N LYS A 960 18.32 -38.05 -9.58
CA LYS A 960 18.93 -38.68 -8.40
C LYS A 960 20.22 -37.99 -7.95
N THR A 961 20.22 -36.65 -7.93
CA THR A 961 21.40 -35.84 -7.60
C THR A 961 21.12 -34.97 -6.38
N ILE A 962 22.06 -34.91 -5.44
CA ILE A 962 22.06 -34.00 -4.31
C ILE A 962 23.26 -33.08 -4.45
N THR A 963 23.06 -31.76 -4.32
CA THR A 963 24.17 -30.81 -4.16
C THR A 963 24.20 -30.34 -2.72
N ALA A 964 25.40 -30.19 -2.16
CA ALA A 964 25.61 -29.73 -0.79
C ALA A 964 27.02 -29.17 -0.60
N ARG A 965 27.21 -28.38 0.46
CA ARG A 965 28.49 -27.82 0.90
C ARG A 965 28.71 -28.09 2.39
N PRO A 966 29.97 -28.19 2.85
CA PRO A 966 30.27 -28.17 4.29
C PRO A 966 29.66 -26.94 4.97
N SER A 967 29.30 -27.09 6.24
CA SER A 967 28.67 -26.00 6.99
C SER A 967 29.68 -24.86 7.25
N PRO A 968 29.30 -23.59 7.11
CA PRO A 968 30.15 -22.48 7.50
C PRO A 968 30.59 -22.57 8.97
N MET A 969 31.87 -22.26 9.27
CA MET A 969 32.39 -22.33 10.65
C MET A 969 31.55 -21.56 11.68
N LYS A 970 30.96 -20.42 11.28
CA LYS A 970 30.13 -19.59 12.16
C LYS A 970 28.78 -20.24 12.54
N ILE A 971 28.28 -21.16 11.71
CA ILE A 971 27.07 -21.95 11.98
C ILE A 971 27.43 -23.22 12.77
N GLY A 972 28.62 -23.78 12.52
CA GLY A 972 29.07 -25.03 13.16
C GLY A 972 28.39 -26.25 12.56
N SER A 973 28.32 -27.36 13.31
CA SER A 973 27.65 -28.56 12.82
C SER A 973 26.14 -28.38 12.70
N VAL A 974 25.56 -28.89 11.61
CA VAL A 974 24.12 -28.90 11.33
C VAL A 974 23.70 -30.32 11.02
N THR A 975 22.67 -30.80 11.71
CA THR A 975 21.98 -32.06 11.40
C THR A 975 20.54 -31.75 11.05
N ILE A 976 20.05 -32.32 9.94
CA ILE A 976 18.64 -32.30 9.55
C ILE A 976 18.21 -33.75 9.32
N GLU A 977 17.29 -34.23 10.13
CA GLU A 977 16.73 -35.58 10.07
C GLU A 977 15.35 -35.54 9.40
N ASP A 978 14.83 -36.72 9.09
CA ASP A 978 13.50 -36.91 8.52
C ASP A 978 13.24 -36.16 7.19
N VAL A 979 14.28 -35.86 6.42
CA VAL A 979 14.12 -35.21 5.11
C VAL A 979 13.60 -36.23 4.08
N PRO A 980 12.44 -36.00 3.44
CA PRO A 980 11.86 -36.96 2.51
C PRO A 980 12.74 -37.17 1.25
N LEU A 981 13.02 -38.42 0.92
CA LEU A 981 13.78 -38.84 -0.26
C LEU A 981 13.21 -40.16 -0.81
N ASP A 982 12.58 -40.11 -1.97
CA ASP A 982 11.82 -41.24 -2.54
C ASP A 982 10.73 -41.75 -1.58
N SER A 983 10.81 -43.02 -1.17
CA SER A 983 9.84 -43.67 -0.24
C SER A 983 10.35 -43.75 1.20
N GLN A 984 11.47 -43.08 1.52
CA GLN A 984 12.07 -43.07 2.85
C GLN A 984 12.40 -41.64 3.29
N THR A 985 12.85 -41.48 4.53
CA THR A 985 13.48 -40.27 5.01
C THR A 985 14.98 -40.47 5.18
N VAL A 986 15.76 -39.41 5.04
CA VAL A 986 17.23 -39.44 5.19
C VAL A 986 17.70 -38.36 6.15
N LYS A 987 18.85 -38.63 6.78
CA LYS A 987 19.55 -37.70 7.66
C LYS A 987 20.67 -37.01 6.88
N PHE A 988 20.75 -35.70 6.98
CA PHE A 988 21.85 -34.89 6.50
C PHE A 988 22.69 -34.40 7.68
N VAL A 989 24.01 -34.55 7.59
CA VAL A 989 24.97 -34.04 8.57
C VAL A 989 26.00 -33.19 7.85
N PHE A 990 26.04 -31.91 8.20
CA PHE A 990 26.99 -30.93 7.71
C PHE A 990 27.93 -30.57 8.86
N THR A 991 29.23 -30.72 8.64
CA THR A 991 30.28 -30.18 9.51
C THR A 991 31.11 -29.18 8.73
N PRO A 992 31.92 -28.34 9.39
CA PRO A 992 32.85 -27.46 8.68
C PRO A 992 33.83 -28.17 7.74
N GLU A 993 34.09 -29.46 7.97
CA GLU A 993 35.03 -30.25 7.19
C GLU A 993 34.38 -31.05 6.06
N LYS A 994 33.11 -31.47 6.21
CA LYS A 994 32.47 -32.42 5.27
C LYS A 994 30.94 -32.43 5.32
N VAL A 995 30.37 -33.01 4.28
CA VAL A 995 28.94 -33.38 4.19
C VAL A 995 28.84 -34.90 4.32
N GLN A 996 27.90 -35.39 5.13
CA GLN A 996 27.58 -36.81 5.26
C GLN A 996 26.08 -37.02 5.17
N ILE A 997 25.64 -38.02 4.42
CA ILE A 997 24.23 -38.43 4.31
C ILE A 997 24.17 -39.92 4.63
N PRO A 998 24.04 -40.29 5.92
CA PRO A 998 23.91 -41.70 6.30
C PRO A 998 22.71 -42.34 5.61
N SER A 999 22.88 -43.60 5.17
CA SER A 999 21.81 -44.39 4.54
C SER A 999 21.26 -43.81 3.22
N LEU A 1000 22.04 -43.00 2.51
CA LEU A 1000 21.70 -42.57 1.15
C LEU A 1000 21.58 -43.79 0.22
N PRO A 1001 20.51 -43.91 -0.59
CA PRO A 1001 20.40 -45.00 -1.55
C PRO A 1001 21.50 -44.94 -2.62
N LYS A 1002 21.90 -46.11 -3.14
CA LYS A 1002 23.11 -46.26 -3.98
C LYS A 1002 23.01 -45.55 -5.33
N GLU A 1003 21.79 -45.32 -5.80
CA GLU A 1003 21.46 -44.66 -7.05
C GLU A 1003 21.63 -43.13 -6.99
N TRP A 1004 21.77 -42.55 -5.80
CA TRP A 1004 21.91 -41.12 -5.62
C TRP A 1004 23.38 -40.66 -5.69
N ILE A 1005 23.61 -39.57 -6.41
CA ILE A 1005 24.92 -38.94 -6.57
C ILE A 1005 24.97 -37.68 -5.71
N VAL A 1006 25.93 -37.60 -4.79
CA VAL A 1006 26.20 -36.39 -3.99
C VAL A 1006 27.31 -35.59 -4.65
N LYS A 1007 26.98 -34.37 -5.06
CA LYS A 1007 27.94 -33.36 -5.55
C LYS A 1007 28.26 -32.42 -4.39
N VAL A 1008 29.45 -32.59 -3.81
CA VAL A 1008 29.95 -31.66 -2.80
C VAL A 1008 30.60 -30.48 -3.53
N ALA A 1009 29.94 -29.33 -3.50
CA ALA A 1009 30.51 -28.12 -4.07
C ALA A 1009 31.67 -27.62 -3.18
N SER A 1010 32.84 -27.41 -3.78
CA SER A 1010 33.95 -26.67 -3.17
C SER A 1010 33.82 -25.18 -3.49
N LYS A 1011 34.49 -24.31 -2.72
CA LYS A 1011 34.57 -22.86 -3.04
C LYS A 1011 35.12 -22.60 -4.46
N GLU A 1012 35.85 -23.55 -5.04
CA GLU A 1012 36.53 -23.47 -6.34
C GLU A 1012 35.73 -24.09 -7.51
N THR A 1013 34.72 -24.93 -7.26
CA THR A 1013 34.00 -25.68 -8.31
C THR A 1013 32.80 -24.93 -8.92
N CYS A 1014 32.67 -23.62 -8.63
CA CYS A 1014 31.68 -22.77 -9.30
C CYS A 1014 32.18 -22.15 -10.63
N GLU A 1015 33.42 -22.43 -11.06
CA GLU A 1015 33.97 -21.96 -12.36
C GLU A 1015 33.31 -22.57 -13.60
#